data_AF-A0A061IM40-F1
#
_entry.id   AF-A0A061IM40-F1
#
_cell.length_a   1.000
_cell.length_b   1.000
_cell.length_c   1.000
_cell.angle_alpha   90.00
_cell.angle_beta   90.00
_cell.angle_gamma   90.00
#
_symmetry.space_group_name_H-M   'P 1'
#
loop_
_entity.id
_entity.type
_entity.pdbx_description
1 polymer ?
#
loop_
_entity_poly.entity_id
_entity_poly.type
_entity_poly.pdbx_seq_one_letter_code
_entity_poly.pdbx_strand_id
1 'polypeptide(L)'
;MCVDPEFVKWTFETINAMSENKHHEWIQEKAKVTDTGKYTCLNSAGLRSSIYVFVRDPAILFLVDPPLYGKEDNDTLVRCPLTDPEVSDYSLRECDGKPLPKDLTFVPNPKAGITIKNVKRTYHRLCLRCAAQREGKWVVSDRFILKVRAAIKAIPVVSVTKTSHLLREGDKFTVTCTIKDVSSSVGSMWIKGNTQAKAQVKRSSWHQGDFDYERQETLTIGSARVNDSGVFMCYANNTFGSANVTTTLKVVDKGFINIFPVKNTTVFVNDGENIDLVVEYEAYPKPEHHQWIYMNRTSTNKGEDYLKSDNKSNIRYVNELHLTRLKGTEGGTYTFLVSNSDVSASVTFNVYVNTKPEILTSDRLANGMLQCVAAGFPEPTIDWYFCTGTEQRCAVPVPPVDVQIQNASVSPFGKLVVQSSIDSSVLRHNGTVECKAYNDVGKSSAFFNFAFKEQIQPHTLFTPLLIGFVITAGLMGIIVMVLAYKYLQKPMYEVQWKVVEEINGNNYVYIDPTQLPYDHKWEFPRNRLSFGKTLGAGAFGKVVEATAYGLIKSDAAMTVAVKMLKPSAHLTEREALMSELKVLSYLGNHMNIVNLLGACTVGGPTLVITEYCCYGDLLNFLRRKRDSFIFSKQEDQAEAALYKNLLHSKETSCDSTNEYMDMKPGVSYVVPTKTDKRRSARIDSYIERDVTPAIMEDDELALDLEDLLSFSYQVAKGMAFLASKNCIHRDLAARNILLTHGRITKICDFGLARDIRNDSNYVVKGNARLPVKWMAPESIFNCVYTFESDVWSYGIFLWELFSLGSSPYPGMPVDSKFYKMIKEGFRMLSPEHAPAEMYEVMKTCWDADPLKRPTFKQVVQLIEKQISESTKHIYSNFANCNPNPENPVVVDHSVRVNSVGSSASSTQPLLVHEDA
;
A
#
# COMPACT_ATOMS: atom_id res chain seq x y z
N MET A 1 40.72 -7.70 75.98
CA MET A 1 42.02 -7.05 76.21
C MET A 1 42.95 -7.34 75.02
N CYS A 2 43.64 -6.34 74.48
CA CYS A 2 44.69 -6.54 73.48
C CYS A 2 46.05 -6.44 74.15
N VAL A 3 46.81 -7.54 74.10
CA VAL A 3 48.13 -7.64 74.74
C VAL A 3 49.19 -7.52 73.65
N ASP A 4 49.63 -6.29 73.39
CA ASP A 4 50.68 -5.95 72.44
C ASP A 4 51.48 -4.75 72.99
N PRO A 5 52.83 -4.83 73.06
CA PRO A 5 53.68 -3.73 73.58
C PRO A 5 53.58 -2.42 72.78
N GLU A 6 53.18 -2.52 71.51
CA GLU A 6 53.08 -1.43 70.54
C GLU A 6 51.62 -1.15 70.14
N PHE A 7 50.67 -1.46 71.03
CA PHE A 7 49.25 -1.17 70.85
C PHE A 7 48.98 0.31 70.54
N VAL A 8 48.07 0.57 69.59
CA VAL A 8 47.65 1.92 69.21
C VAL A 8 46.20 2.17 69.57
N LYS A 9 45.29 1.31 69.10
CA LYS A 9 43.85 1.47 69.29
C LYS A 9 43.09 0.17 69.00
N TRP A 10 41.90 0.10 69.57
CA TRP A 10 40.80 -0.71 69.08
C TRP A 10 39.98 0.07 68.05
N THR A 11 39.54 -0.61 67.02
CA THR A 11 38.46 -0.17 66.14
C THR A 11 37.28 -1.13 66.24
N PHE A 12 36.08 -0.59 66.42
CA PHE A 12 34.83 -1.33 66.38
C PHE A 12 34.05 -0.93 65.14
N GLU A 13 33.72 -1.92 64.31
CA GLU A 13 33.01 -1.74 63.05
C GLU A 13 31.65 -2.46 63.11
N THR A 14 30.59 -1.68 62.90
CA THR A 14 29.21 -2.16 62.68
C THR A 14 28.75 -1.79 61.27
N ILE A 15 27.48 -2.07 60.95
CA ILE A 15 26.88 -1.75 59.65
C ILE A 15 26.92 -0.23 59.36
N ASN A 16 26.72 0.61 60.38
CA ASN A 16 26.48 2.05 60.22
C ASN A 16 27.42 2.94 61.05
N ALA A 17 28.22 2.37 61.95
CA ALA A 17 29.09 3.12 62.84
C ALA A 17 30.47 2.47 62.95
N MET A 18 31.48 3.33 63.00
CA MET A 18 32.85 2.97 63.34
C MET A 18 33.23 3.78 64.58
N SER A 19 33.70 3.11 65.63
CA SER A 19 34.19 3.77 66.83
C SER A 19 35.61 3.31 67.15
N GLU A 20 36.35 4.20 67.81
CA GLU A 20 37.74 3.95 68.18
C GLU A 20 37.91 4.07 69.68
N ASN A 21 38.74 3.21 70.26
CA ASN A 21 39.10 3.27 71.68
C ASN A 21 40.61 3.10 71.82
N LYS A 22 41.25 4.01 72.55
CA LYS A 22 42.71 4.02 72.77
C LYS A 22 43.13 3.28 74.05
N HIS A 23 42.21 2.64 74.75
CA HIS A 23 42.54 1.79 75.89
C HIS A 23 42.83 0.36 75.44
N HIS A 24 43.83 -0.28 76.07
CA HIS A 24 44.18 -1.69 75.79
C HIS A 24 43.00 -2.64 76.02
N GLU A 25 42.07 -2.26 76.89
CA GLU A 25 40.86 -2.99 77.19
C GLU A 25 39.62 -2.28 76.64
N TRP A 26 38.80 -3.02 75.90
CA TRP A 26 37.47 -2.59 75.49
C TRP A 26 36.45 -3.18 76.44
N ILE A 27 35.81 -2.33 77.25
CA ILE A 27 34.82 -2.74 78.25
C ILE A 27 33.48 -2.13 77.90
N GLN A 28 32.45 -2.97 77.82
CA GLN A 28 31.06 -2.59 77.68
C GLN A 28 30.27 -3.30 78.79
N GLU A 29 29.91 -2.57 79.85
CA GLU A 29 29.30 -3.16 81.06
C GLU A 29 27.96 -3.84 80.78
N LYS A 30 27.15 -3.25 79.88
CA LYS A 30 25.88 -3.79 79.41
C LYS A 30 25.92 -3.86 77.89
N ALA A 31 26.19 -5.06 77.38
CA ALA A 31 26.17 -5.33 75.96
C ALA A 31 24.74 -5.18 75.40
N LYS A 32 24.61 -4.40 74.32
CA LYS A 32 23.39 -4.23 73.54
C LYS A 32 23.54 -4.95 72.20
N VAL A 33 22.42 -5.21 71.55
CA VAL A 33 22.39 -5.86 70.22
C VAL A 33 23.24 -5.11 69.20
N THR A 34 23.25 -3.77 69.28
CA THR A 34 24.07 -2.87 68.45
C THR A 34 25.57 -3.02 68.63
N ASP A 35 26.01 -3.68 69.71
CA ASP A 35 27.42 -3.94 69.99
C ASP A 35 27.93 -5.21 69.27
N THR A 36 27.05 -5.90 68.51
CA THR A 36 27.43 -6.96 67.58
C THR A 36 28.23 -6.40 66.43
N GLY A 37 29.44 -6.90 66.22
CA GLY A 37 30.31 -6.41 65.17
C GLY A 37 31.75 -6.90 65.29
N LYS A 38 32.64 -6.27 64.53
CA LYS A 38 34.05 -6.64 64.46
C LYS A 38 34.88 -5.70 65.33
N TYR A 39 35.59 -6.26 66.30
CA TYR A 39 36.53 -5.56 67.17
C TYR A 39 37.94 -5.89 66.69
N THR A 40 38.67 -4.88 66.22
CA THR A 40 40.02 -5.03 65.68
C THR A 40 41.02 -4.27 66.54
N CYS A 41 42.04 -4.97 67.03
CA CYS A 41 43.17 -4.36 67.68
C CYS A 41 44.25 -4.03 66.64
N LEU A 42 44.82 -2.82 66.74
CA LEU A 42 45.86 -2.32 65.84
C LEU A 42 47.15 -2.01 66.62
N ASN A 43 48.29 -2.44 66.07
CA ASN A 43 49.64 -2.09 66.52
C ASN A 43 50.24 -0.98 65.63
N SER A 44 51.20 -0.21 66.17
CA SER A 44 52.01 0.80 65.51
C SER A 44 52.70 0.35 64.20
N ALA A 45 53.06 -0.93 64.08
CA ALA A 45 53.59 -1.54 62.86
C ALA A 45 52.54 -1.80 61.77
N GLY A 46 51.26 -1.46 62.02
CA GLY A 46 50.14 -1.71 61.11
C GLY A 46 49.59 -3.15 61.15
N LEU A 47 50.10 -3.99 62.05
CA LEU A 47 49.57 -5.33 62.29
C LEU A 47 48.20 -5.25 62.97
N ARG A 48 47.27 -6.10 62.52
CA ARG A 48 45.88 -6.13 62.99
C ARG A 48 45.44 -7.54 63.37
N SER A 49 44.79 -7.66 64.52
CA SER A 49 44.09 -8.86 64.95
C SER A 49 42.66 -8.52 65.29
N SER A 50 41.69 -9.36 64.90
CA SER A 50 40.28 -9.02 65.06
C SER A 50 39.45 -10.20 65.54
N ILE A 51 38.48 -9.92 66.41
CA ILE A 51 37.45 -10.83 66.85
C ILE A 51 36.07 -10.29 66.43
N TYR A 52 35.16 -11.18 66.07
CA TYR A 52 33.76 -10.80 65.81
C TYR A 52 32.92 -11.23 67.01
N VAL A 53 32.21 -10.29 67.61
CA VAL A 53 31.39 -10.52 68.79
C VAL A 53 29.92 -10.52 68.38
N PHE A 54 29.20 -11.56 68.76
CA PHE A 54 27.76 -11.71 68.57
C PHE A 54 27.06 -11.46 69.91
N VAL A 55 26.23 -10.43 70.00
CA VAL A 55 25.43 -10.13 71.21
C VAL A 55 24.03 -10.68 70.98
N ARG A 56 23.78 -11.87 71.53
CA ARG A 56 22.51 -12.58 71.36
C ARG A 56 21.38 -11.85 72.07
N ASP A 57 20.28 -11.63 71.36
CA ASP A 57 19.05 -11.04 71.91
C ASP A 57 17.83 -11.86 71.44
N PRO A 58 16.95 -12.27 72.36
CA PRO A 58 15.79 -13.08 72.02
C PRO A 58 14.78 -12.34 71.12
N ALA A 59 14.71 -11.01 71.17
CA ALA A 59 13.80 -10.17 70.41
C ALA A 59 14.36 -9.75 69.04
N ILE A 60 15.67 -9.54 68.93
CA ILE A 60 16.30 -9.00 67.70
C ILE A 60 17.34 -9.99 67.16
N LEU A 61 17.00 -10.67 66.06
CA LEU A 61 17.89 -11.61 65.38
C LEU A 61 18.75 -10.97 64.28
N PHE A 62 18.25 -9.91 63.64
CA PHE A 62 18.90 -9.25 62.51
C PHE A 62 19.17 -7.78 62.82
N LEU A 63 20.39 -7.32 62.51
CA LEU A 63 20.68 -5.89 62.39
C LEU A 63 20.52 -5.49 60.93
N VAL A 64 19.73 -4.47 60.63
CA VAL A 64 19.36 -4.11 59.24
C VAL A 64 19.79 -2.69 58.85
N ASP A 65 20.21 -2.52 57.60
CA ASP A 65 20.44 -1.23 56.95
C ASP A 65 19.59 -1.16 55.65
N PRO A 66 18.35 -0.64 55.72
CA PRO A 66 17.34 -0.76 54.66
C PRO A 66 17.70 -0.27 53.23
N PRO A 67 18.48 0.81 53.00
CA PRO A 67 18.77 1.26 51.64
C PRO A 67 19.65 0.27 50.87
N LEU A 68 19.04 -0.43 49.91
CA LEU A 68 19.71 -1.45 49.10
C LEU A 68 19.84 -0.99 47.64
N TYR A 69 21.06 -0.72 47.21
CA TYR A 69 21.38 -0.38 45.81
C TYR A 69 22.32 -1.42 45.22
N GLY A 70 21.94 -1.96 44.06
CA GLY A 70 22.79 -2.86 43.29
C GLY A 70 23.12 -2.26 41.93
N LYS A 71 24.27 -2.62 41.37
CA LYS A 71 24.57 -2.36 39.96
C LYS A 71 24.33 -3.66 39.19
N GLU A 72 23.72 -3.57 38.02
CA GLU A 72 23.55 -4.71 37.14
C GLU A 72 24.92 -5.39 36.86
N ASP A 73 24.91 -6.71 36.83
CA ASP A 73 26.06 -7.60 36.65
C ASP A 73 27.09 -7.60 37.81
N ASN A 74 26.87 -6.79 38.86
CA ASN A 74 27.69 -6.79 40.07
C ASN A 74 26.99 -7.52 41.22
N ASP A 75 27.79 -8.02 42.15
CA ASP A 75 27.29 -8.55 43.42
C ASP A 75 26.77 -7.41 44.32
N THR A 76 25.71 -7.68 45.08
CA THR A 76 25.11 -6.70 46.00
C THR A 76 24.84 -7.34 47.36
N LEU A 77 25.34 -6.71 48.42
CA LEU A 77 25.18 -7.17 49.78
C LEU A 77 23.86 -6.65 50.38
N VAL A 78 22.96 -7.56 50.74
CA VAL A 78 21.82 -7.27 51.63
C VAL A 78 22.34 -7.26 53.06
N ARG A 79 22.45 -6.07 53.64
CA ARG A 79 23.03 -5.84 54.97
C ARG A 79 22.05 -6.23 56.08
N CYS A 80 22.09 -7.51 56.44
CA CYS A 80 21.26 -8.10 57.49
C CYS A 80 22.03 -9.11 58.37
N PRO A 81 23.21 -8.76 58.94
CA PRO A 81 23.98 -9.68 59.76
C PRO A 81 23.20 -10.16 60.99
N LEU A 82 23.57 -11.35 61.45
CA LEU A 82 22.94 -12.04 62.57
C LEU A 82 23.51 -11.56 63.90
N THR A 83 22.67 -11.47 64.92
CA THR A 83 23.04 -11.21 66.31
C THR A 83 23.33 -12.50 67.07
N ASP A 84 22.78 -13.62 66.58
CA ASP A 84 23.02 -14.97 67.06
C ASP A 84 23.45 -15.87 65.89
N PRO A 85 24.68 -16.41 65.91
CA PRO A 85 25.16 -17.30 64.87
C PRO A 85 24.58 -18.73 64.97
N GLU A 86 23.95 -19.10 66.09
CA GLU A 86 23.35 -20.43 66.31
C GLU A 86 21.94 -20.53 65.69
N VAL A 87 21.88 -20.36 64.36
CA VAL A 87 20.65 -20.49 63.58
C VAL A 87 20.83 -21.48 62.44
N SER A 88 19.76 -22.20 62.10
CA SER A 88 19.72 -23.05 60.90
C SER A 88 19.15 -22.27 59.71
N ASP A 89 19.61 -22.61 58.51
CA ASP A 89 19.05 -22.13 57.23
C ASP A 89 18.92 -20.59 57.10
N TYR A 90 20.06 -19.89 57.20
CA TYR A 90 20.13 -18.44 56.92
C TYR A 90 20.02 -18.18 55.42
N SER A 91 18.86 -17.68 55.00
CA SER A 91 18.44 -17.59 53.61
C SER A 91 17.71 -16.28 53.31
N LEU A 92 17.47 -16.04 52.02
CA LEU A 92 16.73 -14.88 51.52
C LEU A 92 15.30 -15.30 51.16
N ARG A 93 14.31 -14.45 51.47
CA ARG A 93 12.90 -14.65 51.11
C ARG A 93 12.32 -13.38 50.50
N GLU A 94 11.25 -13.54 49.72
CA GLU A 94 10.46 -12.43 49.21
C GLU A 94 9.49 -11.91 50.30
N CYS A 95 9.11 -10.63 50.24
CA CYS A 95 8.29 -9.98 51.26
C CYS A 95 6.83 -10.49 51.33
N ASP A 96 6.22 -10.79 50.20
CA ASP A 96 4.81 -11.21 50.06
C ASP A 96 4.65 -12.75 50.12
N GLY A 97 5.72 -13.48 50.42
CA GLY A 97 5.71 -14.95 50.49
C GLY A 97 5.75 -15.65 49.13
N LYS A 98 5.99 -14.91 48.04
CA LYS A 98 6.22 -15.51 46.71
C LYS A 98 7.60 -16.19 46.66
N PRO A 99 7.79 -17.18 45.77
CA PRO A 99 9.12 -17.72 45.55
C PRO A 99 10.05 -16.64 44.97
N LEU A 100 11.32 -16.65 45.36
CA LEU A 100 12.33 -15.82 44.73
C LEU A 100 12.47 -16.18 43.23
N PRO A 101 12.90 -15.23 42.38
CA PRO A 101 13.21 -15.53 40.98
C PRO A 101 14.17 -16.72 40.88
N LYS A 102 13.86 -17.70 40.02
CA LYS A 102 14.61 -18.97 39.90
C LYS A 102 16.09 -18.77 39.55
N ASP A 103 16.41 -17.66 38.92
CA ASP A 103 17.75 -17.29 38.47
C ASP A 103 18.55 -16.48 39.50
N LEU A 104 17.93 -16.09 40.61
CA LEU A 104 18.58 -15.34 41.69
C LEU A 104 19.39 -16.32 42.56
N THR A 105 20.70 -16.08 42.61
CA THR A 105 21.62 -16.83 43.47
C THR A 105 22.17 -15.92 44.56
N PHE A 106 22.38 -16.48 45.75
CA PHE A 106 22.86 -15.72 46.89
C PHE A 106 23.80 -16.55 47.78
N VAL A 107 24.69 -15.85 48.49
CA VAL A 107 25.64 -16.45 49.43
C VAL A 107 25.45 -15.79 50.80
N PRO A 108 24.95 -16.53 51.81
CA PRO A 108 24.77 -16.00 53.15
C PRO A 108 26.09 -15.91 53.93
N ASN A 109 26.27 -14.84 54.70
CA ASN A 109 27.38 -14.66 55.63
C ASN A 109 26.84 -14.04 56.95
N PRO A 110 26.80 -14.80 58.06
CA PRO A 110 26.29 -14.33 59.35
C PRO A 110 26.89 -13.01 59.84
N LYS A 111 28.14 -12.70 59.47
CA LYS A 111 28.87 -11.49 59.90
C LYS A 111 28.59 -10.25 59.05
N ALA A 112 28.01 -10.41 57.85
CA ALA A 112 27.83 -9.31 56.91
C ALA A 112 26.40 -9.16 56.41
N GLY A 113 25.71 -10.28 56.17
CA GLY A 113 24.44 -10.29 55.48
C GLY A 113 24.40 -11.35 54.38
N ILE A 114 23.48 -11.18 53.42
CA ILE A 114 23.32 -12.09 52.28
C ILE A 114 23.77 -11.38 51.01
N THR A 115 24.76 -11.95 50.32
CA THR A 115 25.25 -11.38 49.05
C THR A 115 24.46 -11.96 47.89
N ILE A 116 23.69 -11.13 47.19
CA ILE A 116 23.04 -11.48 45.92
C ILE A 116 24.12 -11.43 44.85
N LYS A 117 24.28 -12.55 44.13
CA LYS A 117 25.27 -12.68 43.06
C LYS A 117 24.70 -12.20 41.74
N ASN A 118 25.53 -11.51 40.95
CA ASN A 118 25.21 -11.11 39.58
C ASN A 118 23.82 -10.46 39.44
N VAL A 119 23.62 -9.32 40.10
CA VAL A 119 22.32 -8.64 40.15
C VAL A 119 21.81 -8.31 38.75
N LYS A 120 20.56 -8.66 38.43
CA LYS A 120 19.93 -8.39 37.14
C LYS A 120 18.94 -7.24 37.22
N ARG A 121 18.67 -6.58 36.09
CA ARG A 121 17.64 -5.52 35.99
C ARG A 121 16.25 -5.98 36.40
N THR A 122 15.92 -7.25 36.19
CA THR A 122 14.64 -7.85 36.59
C THR A 122 14.41 -7.83 38.10
N TYR A 123 15.49 -7.67 38.90
CA TYR A 123 15.39 -7.56 40.35
C TYR A 123 15.14 -6.12 40.82
N HIS A 124 14.97 -5.16 39.90
CA HIS A 124 14.64 -3.78 40.26
C HIS A 124 13.29 -3.71 40.97
N ARG A 125 13.26 -3.06 42.13
CA ARG A 125 12.13 -2.97 43.08
C ARG A 125 11.70 -4.31 43.69
N LEU A 126 12.52 -5.36 43.57
CA LEU A 126 12.26 -6.63 44.27
C LEU A 126 12.31 -6.40 45.78
N CYS A 127 11.25 -6.84 46.48
CA CYS A 127 11.16 -6.77 47.93
C CYS A 127 11.73 -8.05 48.55
N LEU A 128 12.68 -7.89 49.47
CA LEU A 128 13.43 -8.98 50.07
C LEU A 128 13.41 -8.89 51.58
N ARG A 129 13.48 -10.05 52.25
CA ARG A 129 13.68 -10.20 53.68
C ARG A 129 14.73 -11.26 53.93
N CYS A 130 15.58 -11.04 54.91
CA CYS A 130 16.47 -12.08 55.41
C CYS A 130 15.67 -12.96 56.37
N ALA A 131 15.89 -14.27 56.29
CA ALA A 131 15.18 -15.27 57.06
C ALA A 131 16.16 -16.27 57.65
N ALA A 132 15.91 -16.73 58.86
CA ALA A 132 16.68 -17.77 59.50
C ALA A 132 15.74 -18.59 60.40
N GLN A 133 16.10 -19.86 60.62
CA GLN A 133 15.34 -20.74 61.48
C GLN A 133 16.01 -20.84 62.85
N ARG A 134 15.27 -20.42 63.89
CA ARG A 134 15.68 -20.51 65.30
C ARG A 134 14.70 -21.43 66.02
N GLU A 135 15.20 -22.50 66.65
CA GLU A 135 14.38 -23.50 67.35
C GLU A 135 13.23 -24.06 66.48
N GLY A 136 13.49 -24.31 65.19
CA GLY A 136 12.50 -24.81 64.25
C GLY A 136 11.51 -23.77 63.71
N LYS A 137 11.47 -22.54 64.26
CA LYS A 137 10.59 -21.44 63.81
C LYS A 137 11.33 -20.46 62.91
N TRP A 138 10.64 -19.99 61.87
CA TRP A 138 11.16 -18.97 60.97
C TRP A 138 11.06 -17.57 61.58
N VAL A 139 12.19 -16.87 61.62
CA VAL A 139 12.29 -15.45 62.00
C VAL A 139 12.74 -14.67 60.77
N VAL A 140 12.09 -13.54 60.48
CA VAL A 140 12.36 -12.71 59.30
C VAL A 140 12.76 -11.29 59.70
N SER A 141 13.60 -10.66 58.89
CA SER A 141 14.03 -9.28 59.06
C SER A 141 13.00 -8.26 58.55
N ASP A 142 13.32 -6.98 58.74
CA ASP A 142 12.68 -5.89 58.02
C ASP A 142 12.85 -6.02 56.49
N ARG A 143 11.99 -5.31 55.75
CA ARG A 143 11.94 -5.36 54.29
C ARG A 143 13.06 -4.52 53.66
N PHE A 144 13.66 -5.07 52.61
CA PHE A 144 14.60 -4.39 51.73
C PHE A 144 13.99 -4.25 50.35
N ILE A 145 14.11 -3.08 49.72
CA ILE A 145 13.67 -2.87 48.33
C ILE A 145 14.92 -2.64 47.49
N LEU A 146 15.26 -3.62 46.65
CA LEU A 146 16.45 -3.57 45.81
C LEU A 146 16.28 -2.56 44.68
N LYS A 147 17.06 -1.48 44.68
CA LYS A 147 17.12 -0.51 43.57
C LYS A 147 18.33 -0.81 42.69
N VAL A 148 18.09 -1.44 41.55
CA VAL A 148 19.14 -1.78 40.58
C VAL A 148 19.46 -0.57 39.70
N ARG A 149 20.75 -0.27 39.53
CA ARG A 149 21.30 0.66 38.53
C ARG A 149 21.72 -0.15 37.30
N ALA A 150 21.18 0.20 36.12
CA ALA A 150 21.54 -0.48 34.89
C ALA A 150 23.03 -0.32 34.54
N ALA A 151 23.64 -1.39 34.05
CA ALA A 151 24.91 -1.34 33.34
C ALA A 151 24.62 -1.00 31.88
N ILE A 152 25.30 0.02 31.34
CA ILE A 152 25.07 0.48 29.98
C ILE A 152 25.72 -0.53 29.02
N LYS A 153 24.88 -1.21 28.22
CA LYS A 153 25.28 -2.31 27.30
C LYS A 153 25.10 -1.96 25.82
N ALA A 154 24.68 -0.73 25.51
CA ALA A 154 24.42 -0.26 24.16
C ALA A 154 24.71 1.25 24.05
N ILE A 155 24.98 1.71 22.83
CA ILE A 155 25.12 3.14 22.52
C ILE A 155 23.77 3.88 22.67
N PRO A 156 23.77 5.20 22.89
CA PRO A 156 22.52 5.98 22.98
C PRO A 156 21.78 5.98 21.64
N VAL A 157 20.44 6.04 21.68
CA VAL A 157 19.61 6.20 20.48
C VAL A 157 19.34 7.68 20.28
N VAL A 158 19.73 8.22 19.12
CA VAL A 158 19.61 9.66 18.82
C VAL A 158 18.81 9.85 17.54
N SER A 159 17.86 10.79 17.56
CA SER A 159 17.07 11.18 16.39
C SER A 159 16.85 12.69 16.33
N VAL A 160 16.49 13.21 15.15
CA VAL A 160 16.23 14.64 14.93
C VAL A 160 14.88 14.84 14.25
N THR A 161 14.18 15.91 14.61
CA THR A 161 12.86 16.27 14.06
C THR A 161 12.83 16.42 12.54
N LYS A 162 13.87 17.00 11.93
CA LYS A 162 13.99 17.15 10.48
C LYS A 162 15.47 17.12 10.05
N THR A 163 15.76 16.44 8.94
CA THR A 163 17.12 16.23 8.42
C THR A 163 17.64 17.39 7.57
N SER A 164 16.75 18.19 6.98
CA SER A 164 17.11 19.36 6.19
C SER A 164 16.11 20.50 6.36
N HIS A 165 16.63 21.72 6.45
CA HIS A 165 15.87 22.96 6.57
C HIS A 165 16.32 23.94 5.47
N LEU A 166 15.35 24.48 4.74
CA LEU A 166 15.55 25.59 3.82
C LEU A 166 14.74 26.77 4.36
N LEU A 167 15.43 27.86 4.68
CA LEU A 167 14.85 29.06 5.28
C LEU A 167 15.23 30.30 4.49
N ARG A 168 14.41 31.35 4.56
CA ARG A 168 14.77 32.67 4.09
C ARG A 168 15.58 33.39 5.17
N GLU A 169 16.50 34.26 4.78
CA GLU A 169 17.21 35.13 5.70
C GLU A 169 16.20 35.95 6.54
N GLY A 170 16.40 35.96 7.85
CA GLY A 170 15.47 36.56 8.81
C GLY A 170 14.59 35.55 9.53
N ASP A 171 14.32 34.38 8.93
CA ASP A 171 13.45 33.36 9.52
C ASP A 171 14.06 32.71 10.77
N LYS A 172 13.19 32.18 11.63
CA LYS A 172 13.59 31.45 12.83
C LYS A 172 13.92 29.99 12.50
N PHE A 173 15.15 29.56 12.78
CA PHE A 173 15.54 28.16 12.71
C PHE A 173 15.31 27.48 14.06
N THR A 174 14.60 26.35 14.08
CA THR A 174 14.39 25.54 15.28
C THR A 174 14.47 24.06 14.91
N VAL A 175 15.29 23.31 15.64
CA VAL A 175 15.43 21.87 15.45
C VAL A 175 15.61 21.17 16.79
N THR A 176 14.85 20.09 17.00
CA THR A 176 14.93 19.28 18.23
C THR A 176 15.62 17.95 17.95
N CYS A 177 16.59 17.62 18.80
CA CYS A 177 17.21 16.31 18.89
C CYS A 177 16.63 15.54 20.07
N THR A 178 16.27 14.28 19.85
CA THR A 178 15.74 13.37 20.87
C THR A 178 16.76 12.28 21.14
N ILE A 179 17.13 12.12 22.41
CA ILE A 179 18.14 11.16 22.87
C ILE A 179 17.45 10.23 23.86
N LYS A 180 17.51 8.93 23.58
CA LYS A 180 16.99 7.87 24.44
C LYS A 180 18.12 6.99 24.94
N ASP A 181 18.16 6.75 26.25
CA ASP A 181 19.15 5.88 26.90
C ASP A 181 18.54 5.22 28.14
N VAL A 182 19.23 4.24 28.72
CA VAL A 182 18.81 3.52 29.94
C VAL A 182 18.95 4.36 31.20
N SER A 183 19.67 5.49 31.13
CA SER A 183 20.04 6.31 32.28
C SER A 183 20.17 7.78 31.90
N SER A 184 19.90 8.66 32.88
CA SER A 184 20.12 10.10 32.77
C SER A 184 21.60 10.50 32.70
N SER A 185 22.52 9.55 32.91
CA SER A 185 23.98 9.75 32.83
C SER A 185 24.52 10.00 31.42
N VAL A 186 23.68 9.85 30.37
CA VAL A 186 24.07 10.15 28.99
C VAL A 186 24.51 11.62 28.83
N GLY A 187 25.66 11.84 28.21
CA GLY A 187 26.15 13.16 27.82
C GLY A 187 25.65 13.55 26.44
N SER A 188 25.29 14.81 26.23
CA SER A 188 24.75 15.29 24.95
C SER A 188 25.14 16.73 24.62
N MET A 189 25.33 17.02 23.33
CA MET A 189 25.63 18.38 22.84
C MET A 189 25.31 18.58 21.36
N TRP A 190 25.08 19.84 20.97
CA TRP A 190 24.98 20.29 19.59
C TRP A 190 26.32 20.84 19.07
N ILE A 191 26.74 20.39 17.89
CA ILE A 191 28.02 20.73 17.25
C ILE A 191 27.73 21.34 15.88
N LYS A 192 28.39 22.45 15.53
CA LYS A 192 28.37 23.05 14.19
C LYS A 192 29.81 23.10 13.66
N GLY A 193 30.12 22.32 12.63
CA GLY A 193 31.51 22.13 12.19
C GLY A 193 32.37 21.46 13.27
N ASN A 194 33.51 22.07 13.62
CA ASN A 194 34.42 21.58 14.69
C ASN A 194 34.23 22.29 16.03
N THR A 195 33.22 23.16 16.16
CA THR A 195 32.98 23.96 17.36
C THR A 195 31.61 23.68 17.95
N GLN A 196 31.49 23.79 19.27
CA GLN A 196 30.19 23.75 19.93
C GLN A 196 29.32 24.90 19.42
N ALA A 197 28.06 24.60 19.08
CA ALA A 197 27.17 25.60 18.50
C ALA A 197 26.93 26.74 19.51
N LYS A 198 27.21 27.99 19.13
CA LYS A 198 26.96 29.20 19.95
C LYS A 198 25.48 29.56 20.12
N ALA A 199 24.57 28.72 19.64
CA ALA A 199 23.14 28.99 19.62
C ALA A 199 22.45 28.53 20.92
N GLN A 200 21.27 29.10 21.20
CA GLN A 200 20.52 28.77 22.40
C GLN A 200 19.96 27.34 22.31
N VAL A 201 20.33 26.49 23.28
CA VAL A 201 19.84 25.12 23.40
C VAL A 201 18.92 25.01 24.62
N LYS A 202 17.66 24.66 24.39
CA LYS A 202 16.70 24.35 25.45
C LYS A 202 16.68 22.84 25.68
N ARG A 203 16.80 22.42 26.94
CA ARG A 203 16.80 20.99 27.33
C ARG A 203 15.54 20.64 28.10
N SER A 204 14.91 19.53 27.76
CA SER A 204 13.84 18.88 28.51
C SER A 204 14.16 17.40 28.66
N SER A 205 13.80 16.79 29.79
CA SER A 205 14.04 15.36 30.00
C SER A 205 13.02 14.73 30.92
N TRP A 206 12.72 13.46 30.70
CA TRP A 206 11.75 12.70 31.47
C TRP A 206 12.10 11.21 31.52
N HIS A 207 11.49 10.50 32.46
CA HIS A 207 11.58 9.05 32.58
C HIS A 207 10.26 8.42 32.12
N GLN A 208 10.31 7.53 31.11
CA GLN A 208 9.14 6.79 30.59
C GLN A 208 8.93 5.44 31.29
N GLY A 209 9.75 5.12 32.29
CA GLY A 209 9.68 3.89 33.08
C GLY A 209 10.97 3.63 33.82
N ASP A 210 11.13 2.41 34.32
CA ASP A 210 12.41 1.95 34.86
C ASP A 210 13.37 1.64 33.71
N PHE A 211 14.59 2.19 33.78
CA PHE A 211 15.62 2.05 32.74
C PHE A 211 15.24 2.61 31.36
N ASP A 212 14.35 3.60 31.32
CA ASP A 212 13.95 4.31 30.11
C ASP A 212 13.99 5.83 30.35
N TYR A 213 15.00 6.49 29.78
CA TYR A 213 15.26 7.91 29.91
C TYR A 213 15.26 8.57 28.53
N GLU A 214 14.51 9.66 28.40
CA GLU A 214 14.47 10.46 27.19
C GLU A 214 14.84 11.91 27.50
N ARG A 215 15.69 12.50 26.65
CA ARG A 215 16.09 13.90 26.68
C ARG A 215 15.86 14.52 25.31
N GLN A 216 15.23 15.68 25.28
CA GLN A 216 15.10 16.49 24.08
C GLN A 216 15.93 17.77 24.21
N GLU A 217 16.75 18.03 23.19
CA GLU A 217 17.58 19.23 23.07
C GLU A 217 17.17 20.02 21.82
N THR A 218 16.50 21.14 22.04
CA THR A 218 16.04 22.03 20.95
C THR A 218 17.04 23.16 20.74
N LEU A 219 17.66 23.18 19.56
CA LEU A 219 18.52 24.24 19.06
C LEU A 219 17.67 25.30 18.35
N THR A 220 17.84 26.57 18.72
CA THR A 220 17.10 27.69 18.11
C THR A 220 18.05 28.82 17.68
N ILE A 221 17.90 29.31 16.45
CA ILE A 221 18.47 30.57 15.95
C ILE A 221 17.31 31.51 15.67
N GLY A 222 17.23 32.62 16.40
CA GLY A 222 16.08 33.53 16.36
C GLY A 222 15.86 34.19 15.01
N SER A 223 16.95 34.58 14.34
CA SER A 223 16.94 35.16 13.00
C SER A 223 18.15 34.61 12.24
N ALA A 224 17.89 33.69 11.31
CA ALA A 224 18.93 32.97 10.59
C ALA A 224 19.52 33.83 9.47
N ARG A 225 20.86 33.86 9.38
CA ARG A 225 21.61 34.56 8.32
C ARG A 225 22.17 33.56 7.32
N VAL A 226 22.57 34.02 6.14
CA VAL A 226 23.19 33.15 5.12
C VAL A 226 24.43 32.40 5.66
N ASN A 227 25.24 33.06 6.51
CA ASN A 227 26.40 32.46 7.18
C ASN A 227 26.06 31.40 8.24
N ASP A 228 24.80 31.33 8.68
CA ASP A 228 24.35 30.33 9.64
C ASP A 228 24.15 28.96 8.98
N SER A 229 24.08 28.92 7.64
CA SER A 229 24.02 27.70 6.85
C SER A 229 25.16 26.74 7.20
N GLY A 230 24.87 25.44 7.13
CA GLY A 230 25.83 24.38 7.42
C GLY A 230 25.19 23.15 8.05
N VAL A 231 26.05 22.24 8.50
CA VAL A 231 25.64 20.99 9.14
C VAL A 231 25.68 21.15 10.66
N PHE A 232 24.56 20.87 11.31
CA PHE A 232 24.44 20.77 12.76
C PHE A 232 24.35 19.30 13.15
N MET A 233 25.19 18.87 14.09
CA MET A 233 25.25 17.51 14.57
C MET A 233 24.81 17.46 16.03
N CYS A 234 23.81 16.64 16.33
CA CYS A 234 23.48 16.25 17.68
C CYS A 234 24.31 15.02 18.05
N TYR A 235 25.11 15.14 19.11
CA TYR A 235 26.01 14.10 19.58
C TYR A 235 25.58 13.63 20.96
N ALA A 236 25.53 12.31 21.16
CA ALA A 236 25.29 11.69 22.46
C ALA A 236 26.36 10.65 22.77
N ASN A 237 26.74 10.55 24.04
CA ASN A 237 27.78 9.62 24.49
C ASN A 237 27.43 9.02 25.86
N ASN A 238 27.68 7.73 26.02
CA ASN A 238 27.57 7.02 27.29
C ASN A 238 28.83 6.14 27.53
N THR A 239 28.86 5.36 28.61
CA THR A 239 30.05 4.54 28.94
C THR A 239 30.31 3.39 27.96
N PHE A 240 29.33 3.03 27.12
CA PHE A 240 29.47 1.97 26.11
C PHE A 240 29.95 2.53 24.77
N GLY A 241 29.44 3.69 24.36
CA GLY A 241 29.89 4.37 23.15
C GLY A 241 29.05 5.59 22.80
N SER A 242 29.18 6.05 21.56
CA SER A 242 28.64 7.33 21.11
C SER A 242 27.79 7.19 19.85
N ALA A 243 26.81 8.07 19.70
CA ALA A 243 25.92 8.14 18.55
C ALA A 243 25.76 9.61 18.11
N ASN A 244 25.57 9.81 16.81
CA ASN A 244 25.37 11.14 16.25
C ASN A 244 24.27 11.15 15.18
N VAL A 245 23.62 12.30 15.02
CA VAL A 245 22.68 12.56 13.93
C VAL A 245 22.89 13.98 13.43
N THR A 246 22.81 14.17 12.12
CA THR A 246 23.04 15.47 11.50
C THR A 246 21.76 16.05 10.91
N THR A 247 21.68 17.37 10.89
CA THR A 247 20.66 18.15 10.22
C THR A 247 21.31 19.29 9.44
N THR A 248 20.85 19.53 8.23
CA THR A 248 21.42 20.54 7.32
C THR A 248 20.54 21.78 7.32
N LEU A 249 21.14 22.95 7.51
CA LEU A 249 20.47 24.23 7.36
C LEU A 249 21.03 24.93 6.12
N LYS A 250 20.14 25.31 5.20
CA LYS A 250 20.44 26.20 4.08
C LYS A 250 19.57 27.45 4.22
N VAL A 251 20.21 28.60 4.34
CA VAL A 251 19.54 29.91 4.38
C VAL A 251 19.79 30.62 3.06
N VAL A 252 18.73 31.11 2.43
CA VAL A 252 18.79 31.89 1.18
C VAL A 252 18.37 33.33 1.44
N ASP A 253 19.04 34.28 0.80
CA ASP A 253 18.75 35.72 0.90
C ASP A 253 17.44 36.10 0.19
N LYS A 254 17.16 35.47 -0.96
CA LYS A 254 15.93 35.63 -1.74
C LYS A 254 15.39 34.29 -2.21
N GLY A 255 14.08 34.24 -2.47
CA GLY A 255 13.47 33.13 -3.17
C GLY A 255 13.99 32.95 -4.59
N PHE A 256 13.87 31.74 -5.12
CA PHE A 256 14.31 31.36 -6.46
C PHE A 256 13.29 30.45 -7.14
N ILE A 257 13.30 30.46 -8.46
CA ILE A 257 12.61 29.49 -9.32
C ILE A 257 13.55 29.07 -10.44
N ASN A 258 13.84 27.77 -10.55
CA ASN A 258 14.66 27.20 -11.62
C ASN A 258 13.82 26.20 -12.43
N ILE A 259 13.66 26.40 -13.74
CA ILE A 259 12.84 25.56 -14.61
C ILE A 259 13.73 24.64 -15.47
N PHE A 260 13.33 23.38 -15.58
CA PHE A 260 14.01 22.29 -16.29
C PHE A 260 13.01 21.58 -17.22
N PRO A 261 12.99 21.90 -18.53
CA PRO A 261 12.13 21.19 -19.48
C PRO A 261 12.63 19.74 -19.68
N VAL A 262 11.71 18.76 -19.65
CA VAL A 262 12.05 17.33 -19.79
C VAL A 262 12.37 16.93 -21.23
N LYS A 263 11.71 17.58 -22.19
CA LYS A 263 11.92 17.41 -23.63
C LYS A 263 12.50 18.68 -24.23
N ASN A 264 13.00 18.59 -25.46
CA ASN A 264 13.38 19.77 -26.23
C ASN A 264 12.21 20.75 -26.32
N THR A 265 12.52 22.04 -26.25
CA THR A 265 11.51 23.11 -26.34
C THR A 265 10.86 23.17 -27.72
N THR A 266 11.51 22.65 -28.77
CA THR A 266 10.91 22.53 -30.10
C THR A 266 10.45 21.09 -30.33
N VAL A 267 9.17 20.91 -30.66
CA VAL A 267 8.58 19.58 -30.87
C VAL A 267 7.79 19.50 -32.17
N PHE A 268 7.91 18.38 -32.86
CA PHE A 268 7.19 18.05 -34.10
C PHE A 268 6.22 16.92 -33.82
N VAL A 269 4.96 17.06 -34.24
CA VAL A 269 3.87 16.10 -33.95
C VAL A 269 3.04 15.90 -35.21
N ASN A 270 2.63 14.68 -35.55
CA ASN A 270 1.76 14.50 -36.72
C ASN A 270 0.31 14.83 -36.39
N ASP A 271 -0.44 15.32 -37.39
CA ASP A 271 -1.87 15.60 -37.26
C ASP A 271 -2.64 14.39 -36.69
N GLY A 272 -3.37 14.61 -35.60
CA GLY A 272 -4.13 13.59 -34.87
C GLY A 272 -3.37 12.85 -33.77
N GLU A 273 -2.07 13.06 -33.61
CA GLU A 273 -1.28 12.51 -32.50
C GLU A 273 -1.45 13.31 -31.20
N ASN A 274 -1.02 12.71 -30.08
CA ASN A 274 -1.05 13.32 -28.76
C ASN A 274 0.38 13.68 -28.33
N ILE A 275 0.54 14.80 -27.62
CA ILE A 275 1.80 15.18 -27.01
C ILE A 275 1.61 15.75 -25.61
N ASP A 276 2.51 15.38 -24.72
CA ASP A 276 2.62 15.94 -23.37
C ASP A 276 3.87 16.84 -23.28
N LEU A 277 3.65 18.08 -22.88
CA LEU A 277 4.70 19.05 -22.53
C LEU A 277 4.91 19.01 -21.01
N VAL A 278 6.11 18.62 -20.59
CA VAL A 278 6.43 18.40 -19.17
C VAL A 278 7.56 19.33 -18.76
N VAL A 279 7.33 20.05 -17.66
CA VAL A 279 8.30 20.95 -17.04
C VAL A 279 8.52 20.57 -15.59
N GLU A 280 9.76 20.39 -15.19
CA GLU A 280 10.14 20.24 -13.79
C GLU A 280 10.73 21.56 -13.31
N TYR A 281 10.43 21.99 -12.11
CA TYR A 281 11.01 23.23 -11.59
C TYR A 281 11.25 23.18 -10.09
N GLU A 282 12.28 23.86 -9.63
CA GLU A 282 12.57 24.05 -8.22
C GLU A 282 12.13 25.45 -7.80
N ALA A 283 11.28 25.57 -6.78
CA ALA A 283 10.77 26.84 -6.31
C ALA A 283 10.81 26.95 -4.78
N TYR A 284 11.36 28.05 -4.28
CA TYR A 284 11.29 28.44 -2.88
C TYR A 284 11.19 29.97 -2.76
N PRO A 285 10.23 30.54 -2.01
CA PRO A 285 9.09 29.89 -1.37
C PRO A 285 8.18 29.17 -2.37
N LYS A 286 7.21 28.40 -1.85
CA LYS A 286 6.27 27.63 -2.68
C LYS A 286 5.64 28.50 -3.79
N PRO A 287 5.40 27.95 -4.98
CA PRO A 287 4.79 28.70 -6.08
C PRO A 287 3.36 29.13 -5.71
N GLU A 288 2.98 30.35 -6.10
CA GLU A 288 1.66 30.96 -5.84
C GLU A 288 0.78 30.97 -7.09
N HIS A 289 1.37 31.24 -8.26
CA HIS A 289 0.68 31.27 -9.53
C HIS A 289 1.44 30.45 -10.57
N HIS A 290 0.72 29.65 -11.34
CA HIS A 290 1.25 28.94 -12.50
C HIS A 290 0.16 28.81 -13.57
N GLN A 291 0.54 28.91 -14.84
CA GLN A 291 -0.41 28.79 -15.96
C GLN A 291 0.29 28.47 -17.29
N TRP A 292 -0.49 27.89 -18.21
CA TRP A 292 -0.09 27.70 -19.60
C TRP A 292 -0.75 28.73 -20.52
N ILE A 293 0.03 29.31 -21.43
CA ILE A 293 -0.37 30.33 -22.37
C ILE A 293 -0.13 29.81 -23.79
N TYR A 294 -1.17 29.81 -24.64
CA TYR A 294 -1.08 29.43 -26.06
C TYR A 294 -1.21 30.67 -26.92
N MET A 295 -0.21 30.97 -27.77
CA MET A 295 -0.21 32.12 -28.69
C MET A 295 -0.62 33.45 -28.00
N ASN A 296 -0.05 33.73 -26.82
CA ASN A 296 -0.36 34.89 -25.97
C ASN A 296 -1.82 34.98 -25.46
N ARG A 297 -2.60 33.90 -25.57
CA ARG A 297 -3.93 33.77 -24.99
C ARG A 297 -3.90 32.72 -23.88
N THR A 298 -4.55 33.00 -22.77
CA THR A 298 -4.72 32.02 -21.69
C THR A 298 -5.56 30.86 -22.19
N SER A 299 -4.98 29.66 -22.28
CA SER A 299 -5.71 28.46 -22.66
C SER A 299 -6.65 28.06 -21.52
N THR A 300 -7.88 27.66 -21.84
CA THR A 300 -8.89 27.18 -20.87
C THR A 300 -8.59 25.78 -20.32
N ASN A 301 -7.59 25.08 -20.88
CA ASN A 301 -7.14 23.78 -20.39
C ASN A 301 -6.15 23.98 -19.24
N LYS A 302 -6.65 23.83 -18.00
CA LYS A 302 -5.84 23.74 -16.80
C LYS A 302 -4.99 22.47 -16.88
N GLY A 303 -3.66 22.62 -16.98
CA GLY A 303 -2.73 21.50 -16.83
C GLY A 303 -2.85 20.86 -15.45
N GLU A 304 -2.51 19.58 -15.34
CA GLU A 304 -2.50 18.86 -14.06
C GLU A 304 -1.18 19.14 -13.34
N ASP A 305 -1.25 19.54 -12.06
CA ASP A 305 -0.10 19.81 -11.19
C ASP A 305 0.04 18.68 -10.18
N TYR A 306 1.23 18.09 -10.05
CA TYR A 306 1.48 17.10 -9.01
C TYR A 306 2.93 17.17 -8.48
N LEU A 307 3.07 17.00 -7.16
CA LEU A 307 4.35 17.03 -6.48
C LEU A 307 5.14 15.74 -6.79
N LYS A 308 6.37 15.86 -7.30
CA LYS A 308 7.17 14.70 -7.75
C LYS A 308 7.59 13.74 -6.61
N SER A 309 7.58 14.18 -5.35
CA SER A 309 7.91 13.31 -4.21
C SER A 309 7.32 13.83 -2.90
N ASP A 310 6.75 12.91 -2.12
CA ASP A 310 6.04 13.10 -0.84
C ASP A 310 6.96 13.41 0.37
N ASN A 311 8.20 13.86 0.10
CA ASN A 311 9.14 14.21 1.16
C ASN A 311 8.92 15.65 1.63
N LYS A 312 8.78 15.86 2.95
CA LYS A 312 8.54 17.17 3.63
C LYS A 312 9.64 18.26 3.43
N SER A 313 10.62 18.03 2.55
CA SER A 313 11.70 18.96 2.16
C SER A 313 11.68 19.30 0.67
N ASN A 314 10.67 18.89 -0.08
CA ASN A 314 10.71 18.95 -1.53
C ASN A 314 10.38 20.35 -2.05
N ILE A 315 11.38 21.01 -2.63
CA ILE A 315 11.26 22.28 -3.37
C ILE A 315 11.01 22.05 -4.87
N ARG A 316 10.87 20.79 -5.30
CA ARG A 316 10.78 20.39 -6.72
C ARG A 316 9.35 20.01 -7.09
N TYR A 317 8.87 20.63 -8.16
CA TYR A 317 7.52 20.55 -8.70
C TYR A 317 7.56 20.06 -10.15
N VAL A 318 6.46 19.50 -10.63
CA VAL A 318 6.30 19.07 -12.02
C VAL A 318 4.94 19.51 -12.51
N ASN A 319 4.89 20.09 -13.72
CA ASN A 319 3.65 20.47 -14.36
C ASN A 319 3.57 19.89 -15.78
N GLU A 320 2.40 19.37 -16.14
CA GLU A 320 2.17 18.71 -17.42
C GLU A 320 1.01 19.35 -18.19
N LEU A 321 1.25 19.65 -19.47
CA LEU A 321 0.22 20.06 -20.42
C LEU A 321 -0.01 18.94 -21.44
N HIS A 322 -1.16 18.29 -21.33
CA HIS A 322 -1.61 17.25 -22.24
C HIS A 322 -2.34 17.87 -23.44
N LEU A 323 -1.75 17.74 -24.63
CA LEU A 323 -2.36 18.13 -25.89
C LEU A 323 -2.80 16.87 -26.63
N THR A 324 -4.10 16.61 -26.72
CA THR A 324 -4.65 15.38 -27.33
C THR A 324 -5.24 15.65 -28.71
N ARG A 325 -4.93 14.79 -29.69
CA ARG A 325 -5.43 14.82 -31.07
C ARG A 325 -5.25 16.20 -31.71
N LEU A 326 -4.00 16.67 -31.73
CA LEU A 326 -3.69 18.00 -32.26
C LEU A 326 -4.12 18.08 -33.71
N LYS A 327 -4.84 19.15 -34.03
CA LYS A 327 -5.14 19.52 -35.41
C LYS A 327 -3.98 20.30 -35.99
N GLY A 328 -3.78 20.21 -37.31
CA GLY A 328 -2.80 21.04 -38.03
C GLY A 328 -2.86 22.55 -37.76
N THR A 329 -4.01 23.08 -37.34
CA THR A 329 -4.21 24.50 -36.98
C THR A 329 -3.85 24.86 -35.53
N GLU A 330 -3.56 23.86 -34.70
CA GLU A 330 -3.23 24.01 -33.28
C GLU A 330 -1.71 24.06 -33.04
N GLY A 331 -0.91 24.05 -34.13
CA GLY A 331 0.53 24.34 -34.05
C GLY A 331 0.78 25.79 -33.65
N GLY A 332 1.71 26.00 -32.71
CA GLY A 332 2.02 27.32 -32.17
C GLY A 332 2.94 27.28 -30.96
N THR A 333 3.06 28.42 -30.29
CA THR A 333 3.91 28.59 -29.10
C THR A 333 3.12 28.40 -27.81
N TYR A 334 3.56 27.46 -26.97
CA TYR A 334 3.01 27.13 -25.67
C TYR A 334 3.98 27.56 -24.57
N THR A 335 3.58 28.47 -23.69
CA THR A 335 4.45 28.99 -22.63
C THR A 335 3.93 28.60 -21.26
N PHE A 336 4.78 27.98 -20.45
CA PHE A 336 4.54 27.78 -19.03
C PHE A 336 5.09 28.96 -18.24
N LEU A 337 4.25 29.56 -17.39
CA LEU A 337 4.62 30.63 -16.47
C LEU A 337 4.43 30.14 -15.05
N VAL A 338 5.39 30.41 -14.17
CA VAL A 338 5.31 30.14 -12.73
C VAL A 338 5.90 31.30 -11.94
N SER A 339 5.29 31.63 -10.80
CA SER A 339 5.78 32.67 -9.90
C SER A 339 5.61 32.28 -8.44
N ASN A 340 6.49 32.79 -7.61
CA ASN A 340 6.39 32.79 -6.16
C ASN A 340 6.40 34.25 -5.66
N SER A 341 6.43 34.44 -4.34
CA SER A 341 6.39 35.77 -3.73
C SER A 341 7.58 36.67 -4.07
N ASP A 342 8.69 36.13 -4.59
CA ASP A 342 9.93 36.88 -4.86
C ASP A 342 10.27 36.98 -6.37
N VAL A 343 10.00 35.94 -7.16
CA VAL A 343 10.47 35.78 -8.56
C VAL A 343 9.39 35.14 -9.44
N SER A 344 9.37 35.53 -10.72
CA SER A 344 8.61 34.84 -11.78
C SER A 344 9.56 34.29 -12.85
N ALA A 345 9.23 33.12 -13.38
CA ALA A 345 10.00 32.43 -14.42
C ALA A 345 9.05 31.80 -15.45
N SER A 346 9.51 31.67 -16.69
CA SER A 346 8.74 31.02 -17.75
C SER A 346 9.61 30.22 -18.70
N VAL A 347 8.99 29.26 -19.39
CA VAL A 347 9.62 28.47 -20.46
C VAL A 347 8.63 28.31 -21.62
N THR A 348 9.12 28.44 -22.85
CA THR A 348 8.29 28.38 -24.06
C THR A 348 8.65 27.15 -24.90
N PHE A 349 7.62 26.44 -25.35
CA PHE A 349 7.66 25.32 -26.28
C PHE A 349 7.10 25.73 -27.64
N ASN A 350 7.81 25.41 -28.71
CA ASN A 350 7.40 25.61 -30.09
C ASN A 350 6.90 24.27 -30.65
N VAL A 351 5.59 24.15 -30.88
CA VAL A 351 4.96 22.91 -31.35
C VAL A 351 4.60 23.06 -32.82
N TYR A 352 5.26 22.28 -33.68
CA TYR A 352 5.02 22.19 -35.11
C TYR A 352 4.18 20.95 -35.42
N VAL A 353 3.03 21.14 -36.07
CA VAL A 353 2.14 20.03 -36.44
C VAL A 353 2.38 19.67 -37.90
N ASN A 354 2.84 18.44 -38.13
CA ASN A 354 3.08 17.90 -39.46
C ASN A 354 1.75 17.46 -40.08
N THR A 355 1.42 18.02 -41.23
CA THR A 355 0.20 17.72 -41.99
C THR A 355 0.58 17.23 -43.38
N LYS A 356 -0.09 16.18 -43.86
CA LYS A 356 0.03 15.74 -45.26
C LYS A 356 -0.31 16.88 -46.23
N PRO A 357 0.25 16.90 -47.45
CA PRO A 357 -0.03 17.94 -48.42
C PRO A 357 -1.49 17.89 -48.87
N GLU A 358 -2.11 19.05 -49.02
CA GLU A 358 -3.47 19.24 -49.51
C GLU A 358 -3.42 20.07 -50.79
N ILE A 359 -4.02 19.57 -51.87
CA ILE A 359 -4.05 20.30 -53.14
C ILE A 359 -5.15 21.36 -53.02
N LEU A 360 -4.75 22.63 -53.02
CA LEU A 360 -5.65 23.78 -52.88
C LEU A 360 -6.33 24.10 -54.21
N THR A 361 -5.56 24.15 -55.30
CA THR A 361 -6.08 24.43 -56.65
C THR A 361 -5.35 23.62 -57.71
N SER A 362 -6.09 23.21 -58.74
CA SER A 362 -5.58 22.49 -59.91
C SER A 362 -6.25 23.04 -61.17
N ASP A 363 -5.66 24.07 -61.77
CA ASP A 363 -6.29 24.87 -62.81
C ASP A 363 -5.57 24.79 -64.15
N ARG A 364 -6.33 25.01 -65.24
CA ARG A 364 -5.77 25.23 -66.58
C ARG A 364 -5.67 26.73 -66.82
N LEU A 365 -4.46 27.25 -66.97
CA LEU A 365 -4.24 28.66 -67.30
C LEU A 365 -4.58 28.92 -68.77
N ALA A 366 -5.03 30.15 -69.05
CA ALA A 366 -5.46 30.59 -70.38
C ALA A 366 -4.37 30.48 -71.47
N ASN A 367 -3.10 30.37 -71.07
CA ASN A 367 -1.95 30.18 -71.96
C ASN A 367 -1.63 28.70 -72.26
N GLY A 368 -2.46 27.76 -71.82
CA GLY A 368 -2.25 26.32 -72.05
C GLY A 368 -1.36 25.64 -71.01
N MET A 369 -0.97 26.29 -69.91
CA MET A 369 -0.24 25.64 -68.82
C MET A 369 -1.21 25.01 -67.80
N LEU A 370 -0.81 23.89 -67.22
CA LEU A 370 -1.48 23.27 -66.07
C LEU A 370 -0.78 23.74 -64.79
N GLN A 371 -1.54 24.22 -63.81
CA GLN A 371 -1.03 24.65 -62.52
C GLN A 371 -1.56 23.79 -61.39
N CYS A 372 -0.69 23.52 -60.43
CA CYS A 372 -1.02 22.79 -59.22
C CYS A 372 -0.44 23.51 -58.00
N VAL A 373 -1.30 23.81 -57.03
CA VAL A 373 -0.92 24.46 -55.77
C VAL A 373 -1.24 23.52 -54.62
N ALA A 374 -0.25 23.23 -53.78
CA ALA A 374 -0.39 22.34 -52.63
C ALA A 374 0.09 23.01 -51.34
N ALA A 375 -0.57 22.71 -50.22
CA ALA A 375 -0.25 23.23 -48.90
C ALA A 375 0.00 22.10 -47.90
N GLY A 376 1.12 22.13 -47.17
CA GLY A 376 1.45 21.10 -46.18
C GLY A 376 2.60 21.52 -45.26
N PHE A 377 2.86 20.72 -44.23
CA PHE A 377 4.01 20.89 -43.35
C PHE A 377 4.57 19.51 -42.96
N PRO A 378 5.86 19.22 -43.13
CA PRO A 378 6.91 20.02 -43.77
C PRO A 378 6.60 20.36 -45.24
N GLU A 379 7.42 21.23 -45.85
CA GLU A 379 7.22 21.77 -47.21
C GLU A 379 6.85 20.68 -48.24
N PRO A 380 5.72 20.82 -48.96
CA PRO A 380 5.30 19.82 -49.94
C PRO A 380 6.09 19.95 -51.25
N THR A 381 6.63 18.84 -51.74
CA THR A 381 7.24 18.74 -53.07
C THR A 381 6.19 18.33 -54.10
N ILE A 382 6.17 18.96 -55.29
CA ILE A 382 5.22 18.66 -56.37
C ILE A 382 5.93 18.03 -57.56
N ASP A 383 5.55 16.80 -57.88
CA ASP A 383 5.97 16.08 -59.09
C ASP A 383 4.83 15.97 -60.09
N TRP A 384 5.16 16.00 -61.39
CA TRP A 384 4.20 15.80 -62.48
C TRP A 384 4.45 14.46 -63.20
N TYR A 385 3.37 13.72 -63.44
CA TYR A 385 3.40 12.43 -64.15
C TYR A 385 2.43 12.45 -65.33
N PHE A 386 2.77 11.77 -66.44
CA PHE A 386 1.92 11.65 -67.63
C PHE A 386 1.66 10.18 -67.99
N CYS A 387 0.40 9.85 -68.30
CA CYS A 387 -0.03 8.49 -68.65
C CYS A 387 -0.85 8.47 -69.92
N THR A 388 -0.48 7.58 -70.84
CA THR A 388 -1.05 7.47 -72.19
C THR A 388 -2.41 6.77 -72.27
N GLY A 389 -3.09 6.54 -71.14
CA GLY A 389 -4.38 5.84 -71.06
C GLY A 389 -5.45 6.69 -70.37
N THR A 390 -6.72 6.51 -70.77
CA THR A 390 -7.89 7.10 -70.09
C THR A 390 -8.27 6.31 -68.84
N GLU A 391 -7.30 6.04 -67.97
CA GLU A 391 -7.51 5.36 -66.69
C GLU A 391 -7.38 6.34 -65.52
N GLN A 392 -8.05 6.01 -64.40
CA GLN A 392 -8.09 6.85 -63.20
C GLN A 392 -6.75 6.93 -62.44
N ARG A 393 -5.73 6.13 -62.78
CA ARG A 393 -4.41 6.14 -62.13
C ARG A 393 -3.27 5.80 -63.09
N CYS A 394 -2.13 6.44 -62.88
CA CYS A 394 -0.88 6.21 -63.59
C CYS A 394 -0.12 4.98 -63.06
N ALA A 395 0.24 4.02 -63.91
CA ALA A 395 0.91 2.77 -63.51
C ALA A 395 2.40 2.65 -63.93
N VAL A 396 2.95 3.61 -64.68
CA VAL A 396 4.35 3.56 -65.17
C VAL A 396 5.13 4.79 -64.69
N PRO A 397 6.34 4.65 -64.11
CA PRO A 397 7.12 5.80 -63.65
C PRO A 397 7.85 6.46 -64.83
N VAL A 398 7.48 7.70 -65.13
CA VAL A 398 8.20 8.60 -66.06
C VAL A 398 9.04 9.57 -65.22
N PRO A 399 10.27 9.96 -65.62
CA PRO A 399 11.06 10.93 -64.88
C PRO A 399 10.35 12.30 -64.80
N PRO A 400 10.46 13.01 -63.66
CA PRO A 400 9.81 14.30 -63.47
C PRO A 400 10.40 15.37 -64.40
N VAL A 401 9.53 16.24 -64.92
CA VAL A 401 9.91 17.42 -65.70
C VAL A 401 10.36 18.52 -64.74
N ASP A 402 11.46 19.19 -65.04
CA ASP A 402 12.03 20.25 -64.21
C ASP A 402 11.16 21.52 -64.27
N VAL A 403 10.74 22.05 -63.13
CA VAL A 403 9.79 23.18 -63.04
C VAL A 403 10.31 24.29 -62.12
N GLN A 404 10.08 25.55 -62.51
CA GLN A 404 10.35 26.73 -61.68
C GLN A 404 9.43 26.80 -60.46
N ILE A 405 10.02 26.72 -59.27
CA ILE A 405 9.35 26.91 -57.98
C ILE A 405 9.25 28.41 -57.70
N GLN A 406 8.04 28.92 -57.45
CA GLN A 406 7.86 30.25 -56.84
C GLN A 406 7.49 30.08 -55.37
N ASN A 407 8.28 30.71 -54.50
CA ASN A 407 8.24 30.53 -53.04
C ASN A 407 6.93 31.00 -52.40
N ALA A 408 6.55 30.27 -51.34
CA ALA A 408 5.40 30.50 -50.47
C ALA A 408 5.50 31.82 -49.66
N SER A 409 4.35 32.46 -49.40
CA SER A 409 4.19 33.40 -48.30
C SER A 409 4.28 32.66 -46.96
N VAL A 410 5.21 33.07 -46.09
CA VAL A 410 5.49 32.41 -44.81
C VAL A 410 4.51 32.91 -43.73
N SER A 411 3.71 32.01 -43.16
CA SER A 411 3.16 32.20 -41.82
C SER A 411 4.12 31.57 -40.79
N PRO A 412 4.33 32.16 -39.59
CA PRO A 412 5.34 31.68 -38.64
C PRO A 412 5.06 30.27 -38.09
N PHE A 413 3.77 29.89 -38.06
CA PHE A 413 3.26 28.57 -37.71
C PHE A 413 2.10 28.28 -38.67
N GLY A 414 2.27 27.32 -39.59
CA GLY A 414 1.24 26.97 -40.55
C GLY A 414 1.74 26.14 -41.73
N LYS A 415 0.80 25.72 -42.57
CA LYS A 415 1.08 24.98 -43.82
C LYS A 415 1.85 25.88 -44.79
N LEU A 416 2.95 25.37 -45.34
CA LEU A 416 3.69 25.99 -46.43
C LEU A 416 2.97 25.71 -47.74
N VAL A 417 2.81 26.73 -48.59
CA VAL A 417 2.08 26.64 -49.86
C VAL A 417 3.06 26.67 -51.02
N VAL A 418 3.15 25.57 -51.77
CA VAL A 418 4.03 25.43 -52.93
C VAL A 418 3.20 25.42 -54.21
N GLN A 419 3.69 26.13 -55.23
CA GLN A 419 3.07 26.23 -56.55
C GLN A 419 4.02 25.70 -57.61
N SER A 420 3.49 24.85 -58.51
CA SER A 420 4.20 24.31 -59.67
C SER A 420 3.31 24.34 -60.91
N SER A 421 3.89 24.49 -62.11
CA SER A 421 3.14 24.56 -63.38
C SER A 421 3.88 23.90 -64.54
N ILE A 422 3.16 23.19 -65.41
CA ILE A 422 3.71 22.47 -66.57
C ILE A 422 3.02 22.89 -67.87
N ASP A 423 3.78 23.03 -68.96
CA ASP A 423 3.23 23.34 -70.28
C ASP A 423 2.56 22.10 -70.92
N SER A 424 1.32 22.25 -71.39
CA SER A 424 0.59 21.16 -72.04
C SER A 424 1.10 20.82 -73.45
N SER A 425 1.94 21.67 -74.06
CA SER A 425 2.53 21.43 -75.39
C SER A 425 3.49 20.21 -75.44
N VAL A 426 3.96 19.74 -74.28
CA VAL A 426 4.88 18.58 -74.15
C VAL A 426 4.13 17.24 -74.29
N LEU A 427 2.80 17.25 -74.23
CA LEU A 427 1.94 16.06 -74.16
C LEU A 427 1.53 15.61 -75.59
N ARG A 428 2.33 14.74 -76.21
CA ARG A 428 2.14 14.32 -77.63
C ARG A 428 0.98 13.34 -77.90
N HIS A 429 0.30 12.81 -76.88
CA HIS A 429 -0.72 11.75 -77.01
C HIS A 429 -1.92 11.97 -76.07
N ASN A 430 -3.07 11.36 -76.37
CA ASN A 430 -4.22 11.28 -75.45
C ASN A 430 -3.80 10.63 -74.13
N GLY A 431 -4.16 11.22 -73.00
CA GLY A 431 -3.69 10.74 -71.71
C GLY A 431 -4.14 11.58 -70.51
N THR A 432 -3.81 11.09 -69.32
CA THR A 432 -4.08 11.75 -68.04
C THR A 432 -2.77 12.28 -67.46
N VAL A 433 -2.75 13.54 -67.02
CA VAL A 433 -1.64 14.14 -66.27
C VAL A 433 -1.97 14.11 -64.78
N GLU A 434 -1.07 13.60 -63.96
CA GLU A 434 -1.19 13.58 -62.49
C GLU A 434 -0.21 14.61 -61.89
N CYS A 435 -0.75 15.59 -61.16
CA CYS A 435 0.03 16.38 -60.22
C CYS A 435 0.05 15.64 -58.88
N LYS A 436 1.23 15.33 -58.35
CA LYS A 436 1.39 14.63 -57.09
C LYS A 436 2.21 15.47 -56.12
N ALA A 437 1.56 15.94 -55.07
CA ALA A 437 2.20 16.62 -53.95
C ALA A 437 2.54 15.61 -52.84
N TYR A 438 3.77 15.60 -52.35
CA TYR A 438 4.19 14.73 -51.25
C TYR A 438 5.11 15.44 -50.26
N ASN A 439 5.09 14.98 -49.02
CA ASN A 439 6.06 15.30 -47.98
C ASN A 439 6.30 14.06 -47.10
N ASP A 440 7.04 14.20 -46.02
CA ASP A 440 7.38 13.10 -45.10
C ASP A 440 6.15 12.46 -44.41
N VAL A 441 5.00 13.13 -44.39
CA VAL A 441 3.76 12.66 -43.74
C VAL A 441 2.88 11.88 -44.71
N GLY A 442 2.81 12.31 -45.98
CA GLY A 442 1.87 11.72 -46.92
C GLY A 442 1.93 12.30 -48.32
N LYS A 443 1.01 11.83 -49.16
CA LYS A 443 0.92 12.17 -50.59
C LYS A 443 -0.53 12.48 -50.97
N SER A 444 -0.71 13.43 -51.86
CA SER A 444 -1.99 13.81 -52.46
C SER A 444 -1.82 14.03 -53.95
N SER A 445 -2.82 13.65 -54.74
CA SER A 445 -2.75 13.72 -56.20
C SER A 445 -3.99 14.38 -56.79
N ALA A 446 -3.82 15.12 -57.88
CA ALA A 446 -4.88 15.68 -58.72
C ALA A 446 -4.64 15.26 -60.18
N PHE A 447 -5.72 15.08 -60.93
CA PHE A 447 -5.67 14.50 -62.28
C PHE A 447 -6.28 15.44 -63.34
N PHE A 448 -5.65 15.53 -64.51
CA PHE A 448 -6.13 16.26 -65.68
C PHE A 448 -6.29 15.31 -66.87
N ASN A 449 -7.50 15.19 -67.44
CA ASN A 449 -7.76 14.31 -68.57
C ASN A 449 -7.63 15.02 -69.94
N PHE A 450 -7.06 14.35 -70.95
CA PHE A 450 -7.06 14.73 -72.37
C PHE A 450 -7.64 13.62 -73.25
N ALA A 451 -8.61 13.94 -74.11
CA ALA A 451 -9.15 13.02 -75.12
C ALA A 451 -9.46 13.72 -76.45
N PHE A 452 -8.79 13.33 -77.54
CA PHE A 452 -9.25 13.52 -78.92
C PHE A 452 -10.32 12.46 -79.25
N LYS A 453 -11.49 12.91 -79.71
CA LYS A 453 -12.67 12.09 -80.04
C LYS A 453 -12.42 11.23 -81.29
N GLU A 454 -12.59 9.90 -81.18
CA GLU A 454 -13.13 9.07 -82.27
C GLU A 454 -13.67 7.71 -81.78
N GLN A 455 -14.29 6.97 -82.70
CA GLN A 455 -15.57 6.25 -82.60
C GLN A 455 -15.53 4.81 -82.01
N ILE A 456 -16.71 4.36 -81.56
CA ILE A 456 -17.01 3.09 -80.86
C ILE A 456 -16.99 1.86 -81.81
N GLN A 457 -16.42 0.73 -81.35
CA GLN A 457 -16.96 -0.61 -81.64
C GLN A 457 -16.48 -1.66 -80.60
N PRO A 458 -17.35 -2.57 -80.09
CA PRO A 458 -16.98 -3.52 -79.04
C PRO A 458 -16.86 -4.97 -79.56
N HIS A 459 -15.83 -5.72 -79.17
CA HIS A 459 -15.89 -7.20 -79.18
C HIS A 459 -15.03 -7.86 -78.07
N THR A 460 -15.77 -8.43 -77.11
CA THR A 460 -15.66 -9.77 -76.49
C THR A 460 -14.30 -10.47 -76.36
N LEU A 461 -13.87 -10.72 -75.10
CA LEU A 461 -13.24 -11.98 -74.66
C LEU A 461 -13.25 -12.09 -73.12
N PHE A 462 -14.39 -12.50 -72.58
CA PHE A 462 -14.53 -12.99 -71.21
C PHE A 462 -14.25 -14.51 -71.22
N THR A 463 -13.08 -14.97 -70.75
CA THR A 463 -12.81 -16.38 -70.35
C THR A 463 -11.40 -16.64 -69.76
N PRO A 464 -10.76 -15.68 -69.07
CA PRO A 464 -9.85 -16.07 -67.96
C PRO A 464 -10.04 -15.29 -66.65
N LEU A 465 -10.81 -14.19 -66.67
CA LEU A 465 -11.02 -13.30 -65.53
C LEU A 465 -11.88 -13.91 -64.40
N LEU A 466 -12.76 -14.86 -64.72
CA LEU A 466 -13.65 -15.48 -63.73
C LEU A 466 -12.90 -16.41 -62.75
N ILE A 467 -11.83 -17.08 -63.18
CA ILE A 467 -11.06 -17.98 -62.32
C ILE A 467 -10.18 -17.18 -61.36
N GLY A 468 -9.61 -16.06 -61.83
CA GLY A 468 -8.86 -15.12 -60.99
C GLY A 468 -9.73 -14.48 -59.92
N PHE A 469 -10.95 -14.04 -60.29
CA PHE A 469 -11.89 -13.43 -59.34
C PHE A 469 -12.30 -14.37 -58.21
N VAL A 470 -12.48 -15.66 -58.49
CA VAL A 470 -12.85 -16.67 -57.47
C VAL A 470 -11.70 -16.91 -56.49
N ILE A 471 -10.45 -16.94 -56.95
CA ILE A 471 -9.27 -17.12 -56.09
C ILE A 471 -9.03 -15.88 -55.23
N THR A 472 -9.14 -14.68 -55.80
CA THR A 472 -8.98 -13.43 -55.03
C THR A 472 -10.13 -13.20 -54.04
N ALA A 473 -11.37 -13.58 -54.40
CA ALA A 473 -12.50 -13.52 -53.48
C ALA A 473 -12.37 -14.54 -52.34
N GLY A 474 -11.82 -15.74 -52.61
CA GLY A 474 -11.48 -16.73 -51.59
C GLY A 474 -10.40 -16.25 -50.62
N LEU A 475 -9.32 -15.63 -51.13
CA LEU A 475 -8.25 -15.05 -50.30
C LEU A 475 -8.74 -13.86 -49.48
N MET A 476 -9.54 -12.97 -50.08
CA MET A 476 -10.20 -11.88 -49.33
C MET A 476 -11.18 -12.41 -48.29
N GLY A 477 -11.93 -13.47 -48.61
CA GLY A 477 -12.81 -14.15 -47.66
C GLY A 477 -12.05 -14.76 -46.49
N ILE A 478 -10.88 -15.36 -46.73
CA ILE A 478 -10.00 -15.90 -45.68
C ILE A 478 -9.39 -14.76 -44.86
N ILE A 479 -8.95 -13.67 -45.47
CA ILE A 479 -8.42 -12.49 -44.76
C ILE A 479 -9.52 -11.86 -43.91
N VAL A 480 -10.74 -11.70 -44.44
CA VAL A 480 -11.89 -11.21 -43.69
C VAL A 480 -12.29 -12.19 -42.59
N MET A 481 -12.22 -13.50 -42.82
CA MET A 481 -12.43 -14.52 -41.77
C MET A 481 -11.35 -14.49 -40.70
N VAL A 482 -10.09 -14.24 -41.05
CA VAL A 482 -8.97 -14.10 -40.10
C VAL A 482 -9.07 -12.79 -39.33
N LEU A 483 -9.44 -11.69 -39.99
CA LEU A 483 -9.71 -10.40 -39.36
C LEU A 483 -10.96 -10.47 -38.48
N ALA A 484 -12.02 -11.15 -38.91
CA ALA A 484 -13.22 -11.42 -38.13
C ALA A 484 -12.90 -12.35 -36.96
N TYR A 485 -12.10 -13.40 -37.14
CA TYR A 485 -11.61 -14.26 -36.07
C TYR A 485 -10.77 -13.47 -35.06
N LYS A 486 -9.86 -12.61 -35.52
CA LYS A 486 -9.08 -11.69 -34.67
C LYS A 486 -9.95 -10.62 -33.99
N TYR A 487 -11.02 -10.17 -34.64
CA TYR A 487 -11.97 -9.19 -34.11
C TYR A 487 -12.91 -9.83 -33.05
N LEU A 488 -13.40 -11.04 -33.31
CA LEU A 488 -14.20 -11.86 -32.42
C LEU A 488 -13.39 -12.42 -31.23
N GLN A 489 -12.05 -12.46 -31.33
CA GLN A 489 -11.14 -12.82 -30.23
C GLN A 489 -10.81 -11.67 -29.27
N LYS A 490 -11.33 -10.44 -29.46
CA LYS A 490 -11.16 -9.40 -28.44
C LYS A 490 -11.98 -9.76 -27.20
N PRO A 491 -11.36 -9.98 -26.02
CA PRO A 491 -12.11 -10.32 -24.82
C PRO A 491 -12.96 -9.13 -24.38
N MET A 492 -14.26 -9.37 -24.22
CA MET A 492 -15.24 -8.40 -23.74
C MET A 492 -15.32 -8.46 -22.21
N TYR A 493 -15.44 -7.30 -21.56
CA TYR A 493 -15.64 -7.23 -20.10
C TYR A 493 -17.10 -7.60 -19.77
N GLU A 494 -17.30 -8.67 -19.01
CA GLU A 494 -18.61 -9.12 -18.48
C GLU A 494 -18.55 -9.09 -16.94
N VAL A 495 -19.60 -8.56 -16.30
CA VAL A 495 -19.74 -8.52 -14.83
C VAL A 495 -19.76 -9.95 -14.28
N GLN A 496 -19.00 -10.23 -13.22
CA GLN A 496 -18.91 -11.60 -12.68
C GLN A 496 -20.16 -11.99 -11.88
N TRP A 497 -20.85 -11.02 -11.29
CA TRP A 497 -22.02 -11.23 -10.43
C TRP A 497 -23.24 -11.62 -11.26
N LYS A 498 -23.88 -12.72 -10.89
CA LYS A 498 -25.17 -13.14 -11.49
C LYS A 498 -26.20 -13.37 -10.40
N VAL A 499 -27.40 -12.83 -10.60
CA VAL A 499 -28.56 -13.00 -9.71
C VAL A 499 -29.43 -14.13 -10.27
N VAL A 500 -29.82 -15.07 -9.43
CA VAL A 500 -30.64 -16.24 -9.82
C VAL A 500 -32.12 -15.95 -9.59
N GLU A 501 -32.94 -16.10 -10.64
CA GLU A 501 -34.39 -15.85 -10.61
C GLU A 501 -35.18 -17.07 -10.14
N GLU A 502 -34.85 -18.25 -10.67
CA GLU A 502 -35.56 -19.50 -10.41
C GLU A 502 -34.59 -20.70 -10.42
N ILE A 503 -34.81 -21.66 -9.52
CA ILE A 503 -33.99 -22.89 -9.38
C ILE A 503 -34.83 -24.08 -9.84
N ASN A 504 -34.71 -24.48 -11.10
CA ASN A 504 -35.36 -25.70 -11.63
C ASN A 504 -34.36 -26.86 -11.65
N GLY A 505 -34.11 -27.45 -10.47
CA GLY A 505 -33.16 -28.56 -10.33
C GLY A 505 -31.72 -28.15 -10.63
N ASN A 506 -31.10 -28.72 -11.66
CA ASN A 506 -29.72 -28.43 -12.08
C ASN A 506 -29.60 -27.24 -13.07
N ASN A 507 -30.70 -26.62 -13.48
CA ASN A 507 -30.70 -25.49 -14.40
C ASN A 507 -30.98 -24.18 -13.64
N TYR A 508 -29.97 -23.31 -13.61
CA TYR A 508 -30.04 -21.97 -13.05
C TYR A 508 -30.49 -20.98 -14.13
N VAL A 509 -31.60 -20.28 -13.91
CA VAL A 509 -32.02 -19.15 -14.74
C VAL A 509 -31.48 -17.87 -14.12
N TYR A 510 -30.59 -17.19 -14.86
CA TYR A 510 -29.95 -15.96 -14.40
C TYR A 510 -30.74 -14.75 -14.88
N ILE A 511 -30.99 -13.79 -13.99
CA ILE A 511 -31.51 -12.48 -14.35
C ILE A 511 -30.43 -11.76 -15.14
N ASP A 512 -30.76 -11.31 -16.35
CA ASP A 512 -29.90 -10.40 -17.10
C ASP A 512 -29.83 -9.06 -16.35
N PRO A 513 -28.66 -8.65 -15.82
CA PRO A 513 -28.53 -7.43 -15.04
C PRO A 513 -28.91 -6.16 -15.82
N THR A 514 -28.91 -6.21 -17.16
CA THR A 514 -29.39 -5.09 -17.98
C THR A 514 -30.88 -4.82 -17.78
N GLN A 515 -31.65 -5.84 -17.39
CA GLN A 515 -33.10 -5.77 -17.17
C GLN A 515 -33.47 -5.28 -15.75
N LEU A 516 -32.52 -5.21 -14.82
CA LEU A 516 -32.76 -4.64 -13.49
C LEU A 516 -33.03 -3.12 -13.59
N PRO A 517 -34.02 -2.58 -12.86
CA PRO A 517 -34.30 -1.15 -12.85
C PRO A 517 -33.21 -0.37 -12.09
N TYR A 518 -32.85 0.82 -12.58
CA TYR A 518 -32.01 1.76 -11.83
C TYR A 518 -32.89 2.64 -10.94
N ASP A 519 -32.56 2.71 -9.65
CA ASP A 519 -33.28 3.55 -8.70
C ASP A 519 -32.63 4.93 -8.60
N HIS A 520 -33.36 5.98 -9.02
CA HIS A 520 -32.90 7.36 -9.02
C HIS A 520 -32.56 7.90 -7.62
N LYS A 521 -32.95 7.23 -6.53
CA LYS A 521 -32.53 7.61 -5.17
C LYS A 521 -31.01 7.60 -4.98
N TRP A 522 -30.29 6.81 -5.80
CA TRP A 522 -28.84 6.73 -5.76
C TRP A 522 -28.16 7.86 -6.54
N GLU A 523 -28.91 8.69 -7.27
CA GLU A 523 -28.31 9.77 -8.07
C GLU A 523 -27.70 10.85 -7.18
N PHE A 524 -26.39 11.07 -7.33
CA PHE A 524 -25.63 12.03 -6.54
C PHE A 524 -25.21 13.23 -7.40
N PRO A 525 -25.34 14.48 -6.90
CA PRO A 525 -24.95 15.67 -7.63
C PRO A 525 -23.44 15.72 -7.89
N ARG A 526 -23.06 15.62 -9.17
CA ARG A 526 -21.64 15.54 -9.62
C ARG A 526 -20.78 16.71 -9.14
N ASN A 527 -21.34 17.91 -9.00
CA ASN A 527 -20.63 19.10 -8.52
C ASN A 527 -20.27 19.03 -7.02
N ARG A 528 -20.82 18.06 -6.28
CA ARG A 528 -20.49 17.79 -4.87
C ARG A 528 -19.52 16.62 -4.72
N LEU A 529 -18.90 16.18 -5.80
CA LEU A 529 -17.90 15.12 -5.81
C LEU A 529 -16.55 15.69 -6.26
N SER A 530 -15.55 15.66 -5.38
CA SER A 530 -14.19 16.11 -5.67
C SER A 530 -13.25 14.91 -5.80
N PHE A 531 -12.64 14.72 -6.97
CA PHE A 531 -11.73 13.60 -7.20
C PHE A 531 -10.35 13.83 -6.56
N GLY A 532 -9.76 12.76 -6.05
CA GLY A 532 -8.41 12.68 -5.50
C GLY A 532 -7.54 11.69 -6.28
N LYS A 533 -6.68 10.95 -5.55
CA LYS A 533 -5.71 10.03 -6.15
C LYS A 533 -6.36 8.83 -6.81
N THR A 534 -5.70 8.23 -7.80
CA THR A 534 -6.14 6.95 -8.36
C THR A 534 -5.78 5.80 -7.41
N LEU A 535 -6.76 4.99 -7.04
CA LEU A 535 -6.60 3.82 -6.17
C LEU A 535 -6.23 2.56 -6.96
N GLY A 536 -6.73 2.46 -8.19
CA GLY A 536 -6.37 1.39 -9.13
C GLY A 536 -6.84 1.71 -10.54
N ALA A 537 -6.07 1.30 -11.55
CA ALA A 537 -6.42 1.50 -12.96
C ALA A 537 -6.23 0.19 -13.72
N GLY A 538 -7.28 -0.23 -14.43
CA GLY A 538 -7.32 -1.47 -15.18
C GLY A 538 -7.31 -1.26 -16.69
N ALA A 539 -7.52 -2.34 -17.43
CA ALA A 539 -7.65 -2.27 -18.88
C ALA A 539 -8.87 -1.44 -19.31
N PHE A 540 -9.97 -1.52 -18.54
CA PHE A 540 -11.30 -1.05 -18.91
C PHE A 540 -11.73 0.23 -18.17
N GLY A 541 -11.24 0.46 -16.96
CA GLY A 541 -11.61 1.62 -16.14
C GLY A 541 -10.56 2.00 -15.12
N LYS A 542 -10.93 2.92 -14.24
CA LYS A 542 -10.14 3.30 -13.07
C LYS A 542 -11.05 3.52 -11.86
N VAL A 543 -10.48 3.33 -10.69
CA VAL A 543 -11.09 3.62 -9.40
C VAL A 543 -10.25 4.69 -8.74
N VAL A 544 -10.89 5.77 -8.31
CA VAL A 544 -10.24 6.92 -7.70
C VAL A 544 -10.81 7.17 -6.31
N GLU A 545 -9.96 7.67 -5.43
CA GLU A 545 -10.40 8.29 -4.18
C GLU A 545 -11.15 9.57 -4.53
N ALA A 546 -12.23 9.87 -3.83
CA ALA A 546 -12.93 11.15 -3.97
C ALA A 546 -13.52 11.58 -2.63
N THR A 547 -13.82 12.87 -2.50
CA THR A 547 -14.54 13.45 -1.37
C THR A 547 -15.94 13.81 -1.84
N ALA A 548 -16.96 13.18 -1.23
CA ALA A 548 -18.36 13.48 -1.46
C ALA A 548 -18.87 14.42 -0.37
N TYR A 549 -19.47 15.54 -0.77
CA TYR A 549 -20.06 16.54 0.14
C TYR A 549 -21.58 16.37 0.20
N GLY A 550 -22.13 16.21 1.41
CA GLY A 550 -23.59 16.13 1.58
C GLY A 550 -24.19 14.74 1.42
N LEU A 551 -23.39 13.66 1.54
CA LEU A 551 -23.84 12.27 1.34
C LEU A 551 -24.64 11.72 2.53
N ILE A 552 -24.29 12.10 3.75
CA ILE A 552 -24.95 11.64 5.00
C ILE A 552 -25.66 12.81 5.71
N LYS A 553 -25.02 13.99 5.77
CA LYS A 553 -25.57 15.24 6.30
C LYS A 553 -25.15 16.38 5.40
N SER A 554 -25.97 17.44 5.29
CA SER A 554 -25.80 18.52 4.31
C SER A 554 -24.41 19.18 4.28
N ASP A 555 -23.70 19.23 5.42
CA ASP A 555 -22.38 19.86 5.55
C ASP A 555 -21.21 18.86 5.76
N ALA A 556 -21.47 17.55 5.71
CA ALA A 556 -20.45 16.53 5.98
C ALA A 556 -19.68 16.14 4.70
N ALA A 557 -18.35 16.15 4.78
CA ALA A 557 -17.46 15.59 3.77
C ALA A 557 -17.11 14.14 4.12
N MET A 558 -17.24 13.23 3.15
CA MET A 558 -16.91 11.81 3.31
C MET A 558 -15.96 11.36 2.20
N THR A 559 -14.90 10.64 2.57
CA THR A 559 -14.03 9.97 1.59
C THR A 559 -14.72 8.73 1.04
N VAL A 560 -14.78 8.62 -0.28
CA VAL A 560 -15.45 7.57 -1.04
C VAL A 560 -14.53 7.04 -2.15
N ALA A 561 -14.82 5.84 -2.64
CA ALA A 561 -14.18 5.29 -3.83
C ALA A 561 -15.13 5.44 -5.03
N VAL A 562 -14.64 6.03 -6.13
CA VAL A 562 -15.42 6.25 -7.34
C VAL A 562 -14.87 5.42 -8.48
N LYS A 563 -15.72 4.54 -9.00
CA LYS A 563 -15.43 3.68 -10.14
C LYS A 563 -15.95 4.34 -11.42
N MET A 564 -15.08 4.41 -12.43
CA MET A 564 -15.38 5.04 -13.71
C MET A 564 -14.65 4.35 -14.86
N LEU A 565 -15.19 4.48 -16.08
CA LEU A 565 -14.57 3.93 -17.29
C LEU A 565 -13.56 4.89 -17.90
N LYS A 566 -12.64 4.35 -18.70
CA LYS A 566 -11.74 5.17 -19.52
C LYS A 566 -12.52 5.88 -20.63
N PRO A 567 -12.05 7.04 -21.15
CA PRO A 567 -12.72 7.73 -22.25
C PRO A 567 -12.88 6.88 -23.53
N SER A 568 -11.96 5.92 -23.75
CA SER A 568 -11.97 4.98 -24.87
C SER A 568 -12.92 3.78 -24.67
N ALA A 569 -13.70 3.75 -23.59
CA ALA A 569 -14.49 2.56 -23.24
C ALA A 569 -15.64 2.31 -24.21
N HIS A 570 -15.80 1.05 -24.61
CA HIS A 570 -16.83 0.58 -25.54
C HIS A 570 -18.22 0.50 -24.89
N LEU A 571 -19.27 0.40 -25.71
CA LEU A 571 -20.67 0.35 -25.25
C LEU A 571 -20.90 -0.78 -24.23
N THR A 572 -20.31 -1.95 -24.47
CA THR A 572 -20.42 -3.15 -23.63
C THR A 572 -19.76 -2.97 -22.26
N GLU A 573 -18.69 -2.20 -22.18
CA GLU A 573 -18.03 -1.85 -20.91
C GLU A 573 -18.87 -0.87 -20.09
N ARG A 574 -19.58 0.05 -20.77
CA ARG A 574 -20.56 0.95 -20.14
C ARG A 574 -21.75 0.20 -19.59
N GLU A 575 -22.28 -0.75 -20.36
CA GLU A 575 -23.34 -1.65 -19.92
C GLU A 575 -22.91 -2.48 -18.72
N ALA A 576 -21.68 -3.01 -18.72
CA ALA A 576 -21.17 -3.76 -17.59
C ALA A 576 -21.02 -2.91 -16.31
N LEU A 577 -20.51 -1.67 -16.38
CA LEU A 577 -20.47 -0.78 -15.20
C LEU A 577 -21.89 -0.44 -14.70
N MET A 578 -22.84 -0.23 -15.61
CA MET A 578 -24.25 0.01 -15.25
C MET A 578 -24.91 -1.24 -14.62
N SER A 579 -24.59 -2.42 -15.13
CA SER A 579 -25.04 -3.70 -14.56
C SER A 579 -24.51 -3.91 -13.14
N GLU A 580 -23.25 -3.58 -12.88
CA GLU A 580 -22.68 -3.62 -11.53
C GLU A 580 -23.39 -2.65 -10.56
N LEU A 581 -23.65 -1.42 -11.01
CA LEU A 581 -24.43 -0.45 -10.25
C LEU A 581 -25.83 -0.98 -9.88
N LYS A 582 -26.53 -1.56 -10.85
CA LYS A 582 -27.87 -2.14 -10.65
C LYS A 582 -27.85 -3.33 -9.69
N VAL A 583 -26.85 -4.20 -9.80
CA VAL A 583 -26.67 -5.34 -8.88
C VAL A 583 -26.40 -4.85 -7.46
N LEU A 584 -25.48 -3.91 -7.25
CA LEU A 584 -25.21 -3.36 -5.92
C LEU A 584 -26.44 -2.66 -5.32
N SER A 585 -27.20 -1.94 -6.14
CA SER A 585 -28.49 -1.34 -5.73
C SER A 585 -29.51 -2.41 -5.32
N TYR A 586 -29.58 -3.54 -6.04
CA TYR A 586 -30.52 -4.63 -5.76
C TYR A 586 -30.19 -5.41 -4.49
N LEU A 587 -28.90 -5.70 -4.25
CA LEU A 587 -28.44 -6.47 -3.09
C LEU A 587 -28.73 -5.75 -1.77
N GLY A 588 -28.55 -4.42 -1.78
CA GLY A 588 -28.60 -3.58 -0.58
C GLY A 588 -27.31 -3.63 0.22
N ASN A 589 -27.35 -3.09 1.44
CA ASN A 589 -26.16 -2.88 2.25
C ASN A 589 -25.85 -4.07 3.17
N HIS A 590 -24.57 -4.39 3.31
CA HIS A 590 -24.08 -5.37 4.27
C HIS A 590 -22.70 -4.96 4.79
N MET A 591 -22.37 -5.32 6.04
CA MET A 591 -21.09 -4.97 6.65
C MET A 591 -19.89 -5.46 5.86
N ASN A 592 -19.96 -6.68 5.32
CA ASN A 592 -18.83 -7.32 4.63
C ASN A 592 -18.93 -7.32 3.10
N ILE A 593 -19.80 -6.50 2.52
CA ILE A 593 -19.84 -6.22 1.09
C ILE A 593 -19.47 -4.75 0.91
N VAL A 594 -18.78 -4.39 -0.17
CA VAL A 594 -18.59 -2.97 -0.52
C VAL A 594 -19.95 -2.35 -0.83
N ASN A 595 -20.38 -1.40 0.01
CA ASN A 595 -21.71 -0.81 -0.15
C ASN A 595 -21.71 0.30 -1.21
N LEU A 596 -22.82 0.37 -1.95
CA LEU A 596 -23.14 1.50 -2.83
C LEU A 596 -23.56 2.70 -1.97
N LEU A 597 -22.96 3.86 -2.22
CA LEU A 597 -23.31 5.11 -1.55
C LEU A 597 -24.01 6.09 -2.48
N GLY A 598 -23.81 5.96 -3.79
CA GLY A 598 -24.46 6.77 -4.81
C GLY A 598 -23.90 6.52 -6.21
N ALA A 599 -24.41 7.22 -7.20
CA ALA A 599 -23.96 7.17 -8.58
C ALA A 599 -24.22 8.50 -9.29
N CYS A 600 -23.39 8.82 -10.29
CA CYS A 600 -23.66 9.94 -11.20
C CYS A 600 -23.85 9.36 -12.60
N THR A 601 -25.09 9.21 -13.02
CA THR A 601 -25.46 8.66 -14.34
C THR A 601 -25.85 9.74 -15.34
N VAL A 602 -26.22 10.94 -14.85
CA VAL A 602 -26.66 12.05 -15.69
C VAL A 602 -25.55 13.09 -15.92
N GLY A 603 -25.55 13.73 -17.09
CA GLY A 603 -24.73 14.92 -17.40
C GLY A 603 -23.21 14.67 -17.48
N GLY A 604 -22.78 13.43 -17.76
CA GLY A 604 -21.37 13.07 -17.87
C GLY A 604 -21.15 11.55 -17.91
N PRO A 605 -19.90 11.07 -17.76
CA PRO A 605 -19.63 9.63 -17.66
C PRO A 605 -20.28 9.03 -16.40
N THR A 606 -20.71 7.77 -16.49
CA THR A 606 -21.23 7.00 -15.36
C THR A 606 -20.17 6.88 -14.27
N LEU A 607 -20.51 7.31 -13.06
CA LEU A 607 -19.69 7.16 -11.86
C LEU A 607 -20.44 6.29 -10.86
N VAL A 608 -19.79 5.27 -10.32
CA VAL A 608 -20.33 4.46 -9.23
C VAL A 608 -19.56 4.81 -7.95
N ILE A 609 -20.27 5.31 -6.94
CA ILE A 609 -19.71 5.81 -5.68
C ILE A 609 -19.92 4.77 -4.59
N THR A 610 -18.83 4.31 -3.99
CA THR A 610 -18.79 3.21 -3.01
C THR A 610 -17.99 3.60 -1.78
N GLU A 611 -18.10 2.81 -0.71
CA GLU A 611 -17.29 2.98 0.50
C GLU A 611 -15.79 2.93 0.20
N TYR A 612 -15.02 3.82 0.83
CA TYR A 612 -13.56 3.82 0.73
C TYR A 612 -12.93 2.80 1.69
N CYS A 613 -12.10 1.90 1.16
CA CYS A 613 -11.35 0.93 1.95
C CYS A 613 -9.87 1.31 2.01
N CYS A 614 -9.46 1.88 3.15
CA CYS A 614 -8.16 2.53 3.30
C CYS A 614 -6.93 1.60 3.20
N TYR A 615 -7.07 0.29 3.47
CA TYR A 615 -5.94 -0.64 3.43
C TYR A 615 -5.77 -1.35 2.08
N GLY A 616 -6.64 -1.08 1.11
CA GLY A 616 -6.62 -1.72 -0.22
C GLY A 616 -7.10 -3.17 -0.17
N ASP A 617 -6.64 -3.99 -1.12
CA ASP A 617 -7.00 -5.41 -1.17
C ASP A 617 -6.22 -6.27 -0.17
N LEU A 618 -6.88 -7.32 0.30
CA LEU A 618 -6.38 -8.20 1.34
C LEU A 618 -5.14 -8.98 0.89
N LEU A 619 -5.03 -9.35 -0.40
CA LEU A 619 -3.85 -10.04 -0.92
C LEU A 619 -2.58 -9.19 -0.74
N ASN A 620 -2.61 -7.92 -1.17
CA ASN A 620 -1.48 -7.01 -1.00
C ASN A 620 -1.25 -6.63 0.46
N PHE A 621 -2.32 -6.52 1.28
CA PHE A 621 -2.19 -6.31 2.72
C PHE A 621 -1.44 -7.46 3.41
N LEU A 622 -1.83 -8.72 3.16
CA LEU A 622 -1.16 -9.91 3.72
C LEU A 622 0.32 -9.98 3.31
N ARG A 623 0.63 -9.70 2.04
CA ARG A 623 2.02 -9.68 1.54
C ARG A 623 2.88 -8.63 2.24
N ARG A 624 2.34 -7.43 2.49
CA ARG A 624 3.04 -6.38 3.23
C ARG A 624 3.28 -6.75 4.69
N LYS A 625 2.38 -7.52 5.31
CA LYS A 625 2.43 -7.93 6.72
C LYS A 625 3.16 -9.25 6.97
N ARG A 626 3.53 -9.99 5.92
CA ARG A 626 4.14 -11.33 6.00
C ARG A 626 5.34 -11.41 6.95
N ASP A 627 6.25 -10.44 6.88
CA ASP A 627 7.48 -10.44 7.70
C ASP A 627 7.23 -10.01 9.16
N SER A 628 6.05 -9.46 9.44
CA SER A 628 5.61 -8.98 10.77
C SER A 628 4.57 -9.89 11.43
N PHE A 629 4.28 -11.06 10.85
CA PHE A 629 3.25 -11.97 11.34
C PHE A 629 3.66 -12.66 12.64
N ILE A 630 2.81 -12.61 13.67
CA ILE A 630 3.05 -13.22 14.98
C ILE A 630 2.22 -14.49 15.09
N PHE A 631 2.87 -15.65 15.03
CA PHE A 631 2.24 -16.95 15.26
C PHE A 631 2.46 -17.41 16.71
N SER A 632 1.48 -17.20 17.58
CA SER A 632 1.48 -17.77 18.92
C SER A 632 1.11 -19.26 18.83
N LYS A 633 2.11 -20.14 18.80
CA LYS A 633 1.84 -21.56 19.05
C LYS A 633 1.29 -21.70 20.46
N GLN A 634 0.04 -22.14 20.56
CA GLN A 634 -0.49 -22.70 21.79
C GLN A 634 0.41 -23.87 22.16
N GLU A 635 0.93 -23.84 23.38
CA GLU A 635 1.69 -24.95 24.00
C GLU A 635 0.82 -26.21 23.96
N ASP A 636 1.07 -27.09 23.01
CA ASP A 636 0.79 -28.51 23.14
C ASP A 636 1.69 -29.32 22.19
N GLN A 637 2.26 -30.40 22.74
CA GLN A 637 3.13 -31.41 22.14
C GLN A 637 4.64 -31.12 22.08
N ALA A 638 5.27 -31.36 23.23
CA ALA A 638 6.68 -31.62 23.44
C ALA A 638 7.22 -32.93 22.76
N GLU A 639 6.70 -33.36 21.60
CA GLU A 639 7.13 -34.61 20.95
C GLU A 639 7.77 -34.43 19.55
N ALA A 640 7.72 -33.25 18.94
CA ALA A 640 8.32 -33.04 17.60
C ALA A 640 9.84 -32.75 17.61
N ALA A 641 10.48 -32.64 18.78
CA ALA A 641 11.92 -32.44 18.91
C ALA A 641 12.75 -33.73 18.75
N LEU A 642 12.12 -34.90 18.63
CA LEU A 642 12.79 -36.20 18.59
C LEU A 642 13.09 -36.73 17.17
N TYR A 643 12.61 -36.07 16.10
CA TYR A 643 12.85 -36.52 14.70
C TYR A 643 13.72 -35.60 13.84
N LYS A 644 14.36 -34.58 14.42
CA LYS A 644 15.29 -33.69 13.68
C LYS A 644 16.77 -34.09 13.68
N ASN A 645 17.12 -35.27 14.22
CA ASN A 645 18.50 -35.76 14.26
C ASN A 645 18.81 -36.94 13.33
N LEU A 646 17.94 -37.26 12.35
CA LEU A 646 18.11 -38.44 11.49
C LEU A 646 18.17 -38.18 9.98
N LEU A 647 18.25 -36.93 9.52
CA LEU A 647 18.52 -36.59 8.11
C LEU A 647 19.65 -35.57 8.02
N HIS A 648 20.85 -36.02 8.40
CA HIS A 648 22.11 -35.46 7.97
C HIS A 648 23.02 -36.62 7.56
N SER A 649 22.89 -37.07 6.30
CA SER A 649 23.99 -37.73 5.59
C SER A 649 23.75 -37.80 4.08
N LYS A 650 24.75 -37.29 3.35
CA LYS A 650 25.16 -37.59 1.96
C LYS A 650 24.47 -36.91 0.75
N GLU A 651 25.23 -35.91 0.28
CA GLU A 651 25.49 -35.40 -1.08
C GLU A 651 25.13 -36.28 -2.31
N THR A 652 24.77 -35.63 -3.43
CA THR A 652 25.62 -35.56 -4.65
C THR A 652 25.22 -34.39 -5.59
N SER A 653 26.23 -33.74 -6.17
CA SER A 653 26.25 -32.74 -7.27
C SER A 653 25.47 -33.19 -8.54
N CYS A 654 24.97 -32.36 -9.45
CA CYS A 654 25.71 -31.40 -10.28
C CYS A 654 24.79 -30.43 -11.10
N ASP A 655 25.17 -29.14 -11.03
CA ASP A 655 25.27 -28.08 -12.05
C ASP A 655 24.29 -27.95 -13.24
N SER A 656 23.65 -26.76 -13.33
CA SER A 656 23.45 -25.98 -14.56
C SER A 656 22.94 -24.57 -14.19
N THR A 657 23.82 -23.59 -14.37
CA THR A 657 23.64 -22.14 -14.26
C THR A 657 22.49 -21.58 -15.10
N ASN A 658 21.70 -20.66 -14.52
CA ASN A 658 21.32 -19.41 -15.20
C ASN A 658 20.89 -18.36 -14.16
N GLU A 659 21.58 -17.23 -14.21
CA GLU A 659 21.54 -16.10 -13.29
C GLU A 659 20.28 -15.24 -13.46
N TYR A 660 19.63 -14.89 -12.35
CA TYR A 660 18.97 -13.59 -12.17
C TYR A 660 19.14 -13.17 -10.71
N MET A 661 19.91 -12.10 -10.49
CA MET A 661 20.33 -11.62 -9.18
C MET A 661 19.27 -10.70 -8.55
N ASP A 662 18.75 -11.07 -7.38
CA ASP A 662 17.96 -10.19 -6.52
C ASP A 662 18.86 -9.22 -5.75
N MET A 663 18.56 -7.92 -5.83
CA MET A 663 19.25 -6.88 -5.07
C MET A 663 18.60 -6.72 -3.69
N LYS A 664 19.17 -7.37 -2.67
CA LYS A 664 18.91 -7.06 -1.25
C LYS A 664 19.73 -5.84 -0.81
N PRO A 665 19.20 -5.01 0.11
CA PRO A 665 19.97 -4.42 1.18
C PRO A 665 19.67 -5.19 2.47
N GLY A 666 20.69 -5.85 3.02
CA GLY A 666 20.61 -6.45 4.35
C GLY A 666 20.76 -5.40 5.45
N VAL A 667 19.84 -5.40 6.41
CA VAL A 667 20.11 -5.06 7.82
C VAL A 667 19.19 -5.90 8.69
N SER A 668 19.78 -6.64 9.62
CA SER A 668 19.11 -7.37 10.69
C SER A 668 18.48 -6.39 11.69
N TYR A 669 17.17 -6.50 11.92
CA TYR A 669 16.52 -5.91 13.09
C TYR A 669 15.94 -7.01 13.96
N VAL A 670 16.45 -7.07 15.18
CA VAL A 670 15.97 -7.89 16.29
C VAL A 670 14.69 -7.26 16.83
N VAL A 671 13.58 -7.97 16.79
CA VAL A 671 12.29 -7.55 17.39
C VAL A 671 12.30 -7.89 18.89
N PRO A 672 12.10 -6.91 19.81
CA PRO A 672 11.82 -7.21 21.21
C PRO A 672 10.35 -7.56 21.40
N THR A 673 10.10 -8.66 22.11
CA THR A 673 8.78 -9.10 22.58
C THR A 673 8.15 -8.08 23.53
N LYS A 674 6.85 -7.80 23.38
CA LYS A 674 6.05 -7.13 24.42
C LYS A 674 4.77 -7.90 24.72
N THR A 675 4.66 -8.20 26.01
CA THR A 675 3.55 -8.77 26.77
C THR A 675 2.40 -7.78 26.99
N ASP A 676 1.19 -8.31 26.87
CA ASP A 676 -0.11 -7.92 27.43
C ASP A 676 -0.21 -6.68 28.32
N LYS A 677 -1.08 -5.75 27.91
CA LYS A 677 -1.91 -4.96 28.84
C LYS A 677 -3.33 -4.78 28.31
N ARG A 678 -4.25 -5.58 28.86
CA ARG A 678 -5.69 -5.26 28.98
C ARG A 678 -5.90 -3.82 29.45
N ARG A 679 -6.74 -3.06 28.76
CA ARG A 679 -7.54 -1.98 29.38
C ARG A 679 -8.96 -1.92 28.83
N SER A 680 -9.89 -2.02 29.77
CA SER A 680 -11.32 -1.72 29.69
C SER A 680 -11.55 -0.27 29.27
N ALA A 681 -12.36 -0.07 28.23
CA ALA A 681 -12.86 1.24 27.82
C ALA A 681 -14.16 1.54 28.56
N ARG A 682 -14.17 2.63 29.34
CA ARG A 682 -15.40 3.30 29.77
C ARG A 682 -15.83 4.25 28.66
N ILE A 683 -17.12 4.14 28.32
CA ILE A 683 -17.86 4.92 27.35
C ILE A 683 -17.95 6.38 27.83
N ASP A 684 -17.48 7.31 27.01
CA ASP A 684 -18.06 8.65 26.98
C ASP A 684 -18.08 9.19 25.54
N SER A 685 -19.14 9.92 25.26
CA SER A 685 -19.68 10.30 23.93
C SER A 685 -18.70 10.94 22.93
N TYR A 686 -18.73 10.47 21.67
CA TYR A 686 -17.96 11.02 20.54
C TYR A 686 -18.77 12.05 19.76
N ILE A 687 -18.45 13.34 19.96
CA ILE A 687 -18.64 14.40 18.98
C ILE A 687 -17.26 15.00 18.68
N GLU A 688 -16.94 15.08 17.38
CA GLU A 688 -15.85 15.82 16.72
C GLU A 688 -14.45 15.78 17.35
N ARG A 689 -13.57 14.91 16.82
CA ARG A 689 -12.13 15.18 16.67
C ARG A 689 -11.57 14.51 15.41
N ASP A 690 -10.62 15.19 14.79
CA ASP A 690 -9.94 14.88 13.53
C ASP A 690 -9.57 13.39 13.35
N VAL A 691 -9.93 12.84 12.19
CA VAL A 691 -9.89 11.41 11.84
C VAL A 691 -8.48 10.90 11.48
N THR A 692 -7.48 11.78 11.40
CA THR A 692 -6.13 11.44 10.91
C THR A 692 -5.21 10.65 11.86
N PRO A 693 -5.24 10.80 13.20
CA PRO A 693 -4.30 10.07 14.07
C PRO A 693 -4.65 8.58 14.23
N ALA A 694 -5.95 8.23 14.22
CA ALA A 694 -6.40 6.86 14.49
C ALA A 694 -6.14 5.88 13.32
N ILE A 695 -6.05 6.39 12.09
CA ILE A 695 -5.76 5.58 10.89
C ILE A 695 -4.30 5.07 10.92
N MET A 696 -3.39 5.82 11.58
CA MET A 696 -1.96 5.49 11.60
C MET A 696 -1.59 4.48 12.70
N GLU A 697 -2.32 4.41 13.81
CA GLU A 697 -2.02 3.48 14.92
C GLU A 697 -2.39 2.02 14.60
N ASP A 698 -3.40 1.80 13.74
CA ASP A 698 -3.99 0.48 13.48
C ASP A 698 -3.21 -0.29 12.37
N ASP A 699 -2.54 0.42 11.46
CA ASP A 699 -1.63 -0.15 10.44
C ASP A 699 -0.21 -0.43 10.98
N GLU A 700 0.17 0.07 12.15
CA GLU A 700 1.47 -0.28 12.78
C GLU A 700 1.40 -1.58 13.60
N LEU A 701 0.19 -2.02 13.97
CA LEU A 701 0.00 -3.28 14.70
C LEU A 701 0.36 -4.48 13.81
N ALA A 702 1.06 -5.45 14.42
CA ALA A 702 1.38 -6.73 13.78
C ALA A 702 0.09 -7.49 13.40
N LEU A 703 0.22 -8.39 12.42
CA LEU A 703 -0.85 -9.32 12.04
C LEU A 703 -0.67 -10.60 12.86
N ASP A 704 -1.74 -11.11 13.46
CA ASP A 704 -1.71 -12.37 14.21
C ASP A 704 -2.72 -13.40 13.67
N LEU A 705 -2.77 -14.58 14.31
CA LEU A 705 -3.67 -15.66 13.91
C LEU A 705 -5.16 -15.30 14.11
N GLU A 706 -5.48 -14.51 15.13
CA GLU A 706 -6.86 -14.10 15.42
C GLU A 706 -7.39 -13.16 14.32
N ASP A 707 -6.52 -12.30 13.77
CA ASP A 707 -6.85 -11.50 12.58
C ASP A 707 -7.21 -12.36 11.37
N LEU A 708 -6.45 -13.43 11.09
CA LEU A 708 -6.75 -14.34 9.98
C LEU A 708 -8.07 -15.07 10.19
N LEU A 709 -8.34 -15.53 11.42
CA LEU A 709 -9.62 -16.15 11.78
C LEU A 709 -10.78 -15.15 11.63
N SER A 710 -10.59 -13.90 12.07
CA SER A 710 -11.55 -12.81 11.90
C SER A 710 -11.85 -12.55 10.42
N PHE A 711 -10.82 -12.42 9.57
CA PHE A 711 -11.01 -12.24 8.12
C PHE A 711 -11.76 -13.39 7.48
N SER A 712 -11.44 -14.63 7.87
CA SER A 712 -12.14 -15.84 7.42
C SER A 712 -13.64 -15.74 7.72
N TYR A 713 -14.00 -15.40 8.95
CA TYR A 713 -15.39 -15.30 9.41
C TYR A 713 -16.16 -14.15 8.75
N GLN A 714 -15.54 -12.98 8.65
CA GLN A 714 -16.17 -11.82 8.02
C GLN A 714 -16.48 -12.06 6.54
N VAL A 715 -15.55 -12.66 5.79
CA VAL A 715 -15.80 -13.02 4.38
C VAL A 715 -16.87 -14.12 4.27
N ALA A 716 -16.87 -15.11 5.16
CA ALA A 716 -17.94 -16.13 5.18
C ALA A 716 -19.33 -15.50 5.41
N LYS A 717 -19.44 -14.51 6.31
CA LYS A 717 -20.68 -13.76 6.54
C LYS A 717 -21.13 -12.99 5.31
N GLY A 718 -20.19 -12.29 4.64
CA GLY A 718 -20.48 -11.60 3.39
C GLY A 718 -21.01 -12.54 2.31
N MET A 719 -20.36 -13.69 2.11
CA MET A 719 -20.81 -14.69 1.14
C MET A 719 -22.14 -15.35 1.51
N ALA A 720 -22.40 -15.57 2.81
CA ALA A 720 -23.71 -16.04 3.28
C ALA A 720 -24.82 -15.03 2.96
N PHE A 721 -24.54 -13.73 3.09
CA PHE A 721 -25.47 -12.68 2.67
C PHE A 721 -25.71 -12.70 1.16
N LEU A 722 -24.67 -12.79 0.33
CA LEU A 722 -24.83 -12.90 -1.13
C LEU A 722 -25.66 -14.11 -1.54
N ALA A 723 -25.39 -15.27 -0.96
CA ALA A 723 -26.18 -16.48 -1.19
C ALA A 723 -27.65 -16.28 -0.79
N SER A 724 -27.94 -15.58 0.32
CA SER A 724 -29.31 -15.27 0.75
C SER A 724 -30.05 -14.29 -0.18
N LYS A 725 -29.30 -13.55 -1.01
CA LYS A 725 -29.80 -12.65 -2.05
C LYS A 725 -29.74 -13.30 -3.44
N ASN A 726 -29.58 -14.62 -3.50
CA ASN A 726 -29.47 -15.40 -4.73
C ASN A 726 -28.35 -14.89 -5.67
N CYS A 727 -27.26 -14.39 -5.12
CA CYS A 727 -26.16 -13.82 -5.88
C CYS A 727 -24.93 -14.72 -5.84
N ILE A 728 -24.43 -15.09 -7.02
CA ILE A 728 -23.21 -15.89 -7.20
C ILE A 728 -22.08 -14.94 -7.61
N HIS A 729 -20.95 -14.99 -6.88
CA HIS A 729 -19.82 -14.09 -7.03
C HIS A 729 -18.89 -14.47 -8.19
N ARG A 730 -18.61 -15.77 -8.39
CA ARG A 730 -17.83 -16.35 -9.52
C ARG A 730 -16.33 -16.03 -9.59
N ASP A 731 -15.87 -14.99 -8.89
CA ASP A 731 -14.45 -14.65 -8.78
C ASP A 731 -14.01 -14.37 -7.32
N LEU A 732 -14.41 -15.22 -6.37
CA LEU A 732 -14.04 -15.02 -4.96
C LEU A 732 -12.56 -15.39 -4.73
N ALA A 733 -11.77 -14.40 -4.29
CA ALA A 733 -10.33 -14.54 -4.05
C ALA A 733 -9.84 -13.43 -3.12
N ALA A 734 -8.65 -13.57 -2.51
CA ALA A 734 -8.11 -12.56 -1.58
C ALA A 734 -7.92 -11.18 -2.24
N ARG A 735 -7.66 -11.15 -3.55
CA ARG A 735 -7.61 -9.92 -4.36
C ARG A 735 -8.96 -9.18 -4.41
N ASN A 736 -10.08 -9.88 -4.31
CA ASN A 736 -11.43 -9.32 -4.39
C ASN A 736 -12.03 -9.06 -3.00
N ILE A 737 -11.20 -9.06 -1.96
CA ILE A 737 -11.55 -8.64 -0.61
C ILE A 737 -10.79 -7.36 -0.30
N LEU A 738 -11.49 -6.28 0.02
CA LEU A 738 -10.88 -5.04 0.51
C LEU A 738 -10.91 -4.98 2.04
N LEU A 739 -10.08 -4.10 2.61
CA LEU A 739 -10.00 -3.91 4.06
C LEU A 739 -10.15 -2.42 4.42
N THR A 740 -11.10 -2.11 5.31
CA THR A 740 -11.37 -0.75 5.82
C THR A 740 -10.74 -0.53 7.20
N HIS A 741 -10.93 0.67 7.78
CA HIS A 741 -10.54 0.96 9.15
C HIS A 741 -11.11 -0.09 10.14
N GLY A 742 -10.38 -0.39 11.21
CA GLY A 742 -10.77 -1.42 12.17
C GLY A 742 -10.72 -2.85 11.60
N ARG A 743 -9.97 -3.06 10.51
CA ARG A 743 -9.75 -4.36 9.85
C ARG A 743 -11.06 -5.09 9.47
N ILE A 744 -12.05 -4.33 8.99
CA ILE A 744 -13.30 -4.89 8.47
C ILE A 744 -13.15 -5.26 7.00
N THR A 745 -13.45 -6.51 6.65
CA THR A 745 -13.32 -7.01 5.27
C THR A 745 -14.55 -6.70 4.44
N LYS A 746 -14.37 -6.29 3.18
CA LYS A 746 -15.42 -5.94 2.23
C LYS A 746 -15.25 -6.70 0.92
N ILE A 747 -16.18 -7.58 0.58
CA ILE A 747 -16.20 -8.34 -0.68
C ILE A 747 -16.63 -7.41 -1.83
N CYS A 748 -16.00 -7.56 -3.00
CA CYS A 748 -16.20 -6.69 -4.16
C CYS A 748 -15.76 -7.36 -5.47
N ASP A 749 -16.04 -6.73 -6.62
CA ASP A 749 -15.49 -7.13 -7.93
C ASP A 749 -14.76 -5.98 -8.63
N PHE A 750 -13.44 -5.99 -8.54
CA PHE A 750 -12.56 -4.99 -9.17
C PHE A 750 -12.14 -5.36 -10.61
N GLY A 751 -12.88 -6.20 -11.33
CA GLY A 751 -12.54 -6.58 -12.71
C GLY A 751 -12.25 -5.39 -13.64
N LEU A 752 -12.93 -4.24 -13.46
CA LEU A 752 -12.69 -3.00 -14.23
C LEU A 752 -11.37 -2.27 -13.89
N ALA A 753 -10.87 -2.40 -12.66
CA ALA A 753 -9.70 -1.69 -12.17
C ALA A 753 -8.40 -2.51 -12.28
N ARG A 754 -8.46 -3.70 -12.90
CA ARG A 754 -7.30 -4.57 -13.16
C ARG A 754 -6.98 -4.69 -14.63
N ASP A 755 -5.69 -4.75 -14.95
CA ASP A 755 -5.25 -5.12 -16.28
C ASP A 755 -5.24 -6.65 -16.42
N ILE A 756 -6.41 -7.23 -16.66
CA ILE A 756 -6.58 -8.68 -16.86
C ILE A 756 -5.75 -9.17 -18.07
N ARG A 757 -5.19 -8.27 -18.92
CA ARG A 757 -4.33 -8.67 -20.05
C ARG A 757 -2.98 -9.21 -19.61
N ASN A 758 -2.44 -8.69 -18.51
CA ASN A 758 -1.11 -8.99 -18.02
C ASN A 758 -1.12 -9.75 -16.68
N ASP A 759 -2.30 -10.09 -16.16
CA ASP A 759 -2.43 -10.81 -14.89
C ASP A 759 -2.26 -12.33 -15.07
N SER A 760 -1.18 -12.87 -14.51
CA SER A 760 -0.86 -14.31 -14.55
C SER A 760 -1.86 -15.20 -13.80
N ASN A 761 -2.78 -14.62 -13.01
CA ASN A 761 -3.82 -15.35 -12.30
C ASN A 761 -5.00 -15.75 -13.20
N TYR A 762 -5.11 -15.18 -14.40
CA TYR A 762 -6.19 -15.46 -15.35
C TYR A 762 -5.67 -16.19 -16.59
N VAL A 763 -6.40 -17.24 -17.00
CA VAL A 763 -6.08 -18.02 -18.20
C VAL A 763 -7.11 -17.73 -19.27
N VAL A 764 -6.66 -17.57 -20.51
CA VAL A 764 -7.53 -17.38 -21.68
C VAL A 764 -8.12 -18.74 -22.06
N LYS A 765 -9.45 -18.88 -21.98
CA LYS A 765 -10.17 -20.08 -22.44
C LYS A 765 -11.33 -19.62 -23.34
N GLY A 766 -11.19 -19.82 -24.65
CA GLY A 766 -12.10 -19.24 -25.64
C GLY A 766 -11.96 -17.72 -25.70
N ASN A 767 -13.08 -16.99 -25.65
CA ASN A 767 -13.12 -15.51 -25.68
C ASN A 767 -13.10 -14.88 -24.27
N ALA A 768 -13.00 -15.68 -23.20
CA ALA A 768 -13.04 -15.21 -21.81
C ALA A 768 -11.73 -15.49 -21.07
N ARG A 769 -11.42 -14.64 -20.09
CA ARG A 769 -10.33 -14.84 -19.12
C ARG A 769 -10.90 -15.31 -17.80
N LEU A 770 -10.41 -16.45 -17.32
CA LEU A 770 -10.99 -17.15 -16.17
C LEU A 770 -9.95 -17.32 -15.04
N PRO A 771 -10.36 -17.16 -13.76
CA PRO A 771 -9.49 -17.33 -12.59
C PRO A 771 -9.32 -18.82 -12.24
N VAL A 772 -8.76 -19.61 -13.16
CA VAL A 772 -8.81 -21.10 -13.13
C VAL A 772 -8.36 -21.71 -11.80
N LYS A 773 -7.36 -21.15 -11.11
CA LYS A 773 -6.89 -21.68 -9.82
C LYS A 773 -7.89 -21.55 -8.67
N TRP A 774 -8.90 -20.69 -8.79
CA TRP A 774 -9.96 -20.50 -7.78
C TRP A 774 -11.24 -21.24 -8.15
N MET A 775 -11.39 -21.66 -9.41
CA MET A 775 -12.64 -22.24 -9.90
C MET A 775 -12.82 -23.69 -9.47
N ALA A 776 -14.08 -24.07 -9.22
CA ALA A 776 -14.46 -25.45 -8.96
C ALA A 776 -14.33 -26.33 -10.22
N PRO A 777 -14.17 -27.66 -10.08
CA PRO A 777 -14.05 -28.58 -11.21
C PRO A 777 -15.23 -28.46 -12.20
N GLU A 778 -16.46 -28.39 -11.71
CA GLU A 778 -17.65 -28.21 -12.54
C GLU A 778 -17.67 -26.85 -13.27
N SER A 779 -17.10 -25.80 -12.68
CA SER A 779 -16.94 -24.50 -13.35
C SER A 779 -15.85 -24.55 -14.42
N ILE A 780 -14.76 -25.28 -14.17
CA ILE A 780 -13.64 -25.43 -15.11
C ILE A 780 -14.03 -26.28 -16.32
N PHE A 781 -14.68 -27.42 -16.09
CA PHE A 781 -14.91 -28.45 -17.11
C PHE A 781 -16.30 -28.38 -17.74
N ASN A 782 -17.32 -27.93 -16.99
CA ASN A 782 -18.71 -27.92 -17.43
C ASN A 782 -19.30 -26.50 -17.51
N CYS A 783 -18.53 -25.46 -17.18
CA CYS A 783 -18.97 -24.06 -17.15
C CYS A 783 -20.18 -23.80 -16.25
N VAL A 784 -20.34 -24.62 -15.19
CA VAL A 784 -21.43 -24.51 -14.22
C VAL A 784 -20.98 -23.64 -13.05
N TYR A 785 -21.74 -22.59 -12.74
CA TYR A 785 -21.49 -21.68 -11.62
C TYR A 785 -22.69 -21.72 -10.68
N THR A 786 -22.41 -22.01 -9.41
CA THR A 786 -23.42 -22.17 -8.35
C THR A 786 -22.89 -21.62 -7.03
N PHE A 787 -23.74 -21.58 -6.00
CA PHE A 787 -23.30 -21.24 -4.64
C PHE A 787 -22.20 -22.19 -4.14
N GLU A 788 -22.29 -23.47 -4.48
CA GLU A 788 -21.31 -24.51 -4.13
C GLU A 788 -19.97 -24.30 -4.85
N SER A 789 -19.99 -23.72 -6.05
CA SER A 789 -18.75 -23.32 -6.75
C SER A 789 -18.07 -22.10 -6.09
N ASP A 790 -18.84 -21.20 -5.50
CA ASP A 790 -18.29 -20.11 -4.68
C ASP A 790 -17.74 -20.64 -3.35
N VAL A 791 -18.34 -21.68 -2.76
CA VAL A 791 -17.80 -22.37 -1.57
C VAL A 791 -16.44 -22.98 -1.87
N TRP A 792 -16.25 -23.60 -3.04
CA TRP A 792 -14.94 -24.06 -3.46
C TRP A 792 -13.92 -22.91 -3.53
N SER A 793 -14.32 -21.79 -4.16
CA SER A 793 -13.49 -20.58 -4.28
C SER A 793 -13.13 -20.02 -2.91
N TYR A 794 -14.05 -20.08 -1.95
CA TYR A 794 -13.82 -19.71 -0.55
C TYR A 794 -12.76 -20.59 0.12
N GLY A 795 -12.76 -21.90 -0.13
CA GLY A 795 -11.68 -22.80 0.34
C GLY A 795 -10.30 -22.40 -0.20
N ILE A 796 -10.23 -22.00 -1.48
CA ILE A 796 -8.97 -21.48 -2.08
C ILE A 796 -8.57 -20.14 -1.44
N PHE A 797 -9.53 -19.26 -1.19
CA PHE A 797 -9.31 -18.00 -0.47
C PHE A 797 -8.75 -18.22 0.93
N LEU A 798 -9.29 -19.19 1.70
CA LEU A 798 -8.73 -19.54 3.01
C LEU A 798 -7.28 -20.01 2.87
N TRP A 799 -6.95 -20.78 1.84
CA TRP A 799 -5.56 -21.17 1.60
C TRP A 799 -4.65 -19.96 1.31
N GLU A 800 -5.09 -18.99 0.51
CA GLU A 800 -4.36 -17.72 0.30
C GLU A 800 -4.13 -16.96 1.62
N LEU A 801 -5.16 -16.92 2.46
CA LEU A 801 -5.17 -16.20 3.73
C LEU A 801 -4.13 -16.78 4.70
N PHE A 802 -4.18 -18.09 4.95
CA PHE A 802 -3.27 -18.78 5.87
C PHE A 802 -1.88 -19.07 5.30
N SER A 803 -1.68 -18.84 4.00
CA SER A 803 -0.35 -18.80 3.36
C SER A 803 0.22 -17.38 3.22
N LEU A 804 -0.43 -16.40 3.88
CA LEU A 804 -0.05 -14.98 3.89
C LEU A 804 0.14 -14.42 2.46
N GLY A 805 -0.83 -14.68 1.59
CA GLY A 805 -0.90 -14.15 0.22
C GLY A 805 -0.03 -14.88 -0.81
N SER A 806 0.27 -16.16 -0.59
CA SER A 806 0.94 -17.00 -1.58
C SER A 806 0.00 -17.37 -2.73
N SER A 807 0.54 -17.61 -3.93
CA SER A 807 -0.29 -18.04 -5.08
C SER A 807 -0.78 -19.48 -4.85
N PRO A 808 -2.09 -19.76 -5.04
CA PRO A 808 -2.61 -21.12 -4.95
C PRO A 808 -1.89 -22.06 -5.91
N TYR A 809 -1.76 -23.32 -5.51
CA TYR A 809 -1.03 -24.35 -6.25
C TYR A 809 0.41 -23.89 -6.56
N PRO A 810 1.24 -23.68 -5.52
CA PRO A 810 2.56 -23.09 -5.68
C PRO A 810 3.45 -23.94 -6.60
N GLY A 811 4.17 -23.30 -7.51
CA GLY A 811 5.04 -23.96 -8.49
C GLY A 811 4.31 -24.70 -9.62
N MET A 812 2.98 -24.65 -9.68
CA MET A 812 2.21 -25.31 -10.75
C MET A 812 1.60 -24.29 -11.71
N PRO A 813 2.07 -24.22 -12.98
CA PRO A 813 1.42 -23.44 -14.02
C PRO A 813 0.09 -24.09 -14.44
N VAL A 814 -0.85 -23.29 -14.94
CA VAL A 814 -2.15 -23.80 -15.42
C VAL A 814 -1.99 -24.33 -16.84
N ASP A 815 -1.64 -25.60 -16.96
CA ASP A 815 -1.45 -26.32 -18.21
C ASP A 815 -2.29 -27.62 -18.25
N SER A 816 -2.08 -28.47 -19.27
CA SER A 816 -2.78 -29.75 -19.39
C SER A 816 -2.55 -30.68 -18.18
N LYS A 817 -1.38 -30.60 -17.53
CA LYS A 817 -1.06 -31.36 -16.32
C LYS A 817 -1.87 -30.85 -15.14
N PHE A 818 -2.03 -29.54 -14.98
CA PHE A 818 -2.90 -28.94 -13.97
C PHE A 818 -4.34 -29.46 -14.06
N TYR A 819 -4.93 -29.39 -15.26
CA TYR A 819 -6.30 -29.89 -15.47
C TYR A 819 -6.44 -31.39 -15.16
N LYS A 820 -5.45 -32.19 -15.55
CA LYS A 820 -5.43 -33.63 -15.26
C LYS A 820 -5.40 -33.89 -13.75
N MET A 821 -4.52 -33.23 -13.01
CA MET A 821 -4.40 -33.40 -11.55
C MET A 821 -5.68 -33.00 -10.80
N ILE A 822 -6.31 -31.88 -11.17
CA ILE A 822 -7.58 -31.44 -10.56
C ILE A 822 -8.68 -32.47 -10.80
N LYS A 823 -8.76 -33.01 -12.03
CA LYS A 823 -9.71 -34.07 -12.41
C LYS A 823 -9.45 -35.39 -11.68
N GLU A 824 -8.19 -35.70 -11.39
CA GLU A 824 -7.77 -36.87 -10.60
C GLU A 824 -7.95 -36.69 -9.09
N GLY A 825 -8.45 -35.53 -8.63
CA GLY A 825 -8.78 -35.28 -7.23
C GLY A 825 -7.65 -34.63 -6.41
N PHE A 826 -6.59 -34.15 -7.05
CA PHE A 826 -5.52 -33.44 -6.34
C PHE A 826 -6.05 -32.19 -5.63
N ARG A 827 -5.60 -31.97 -4.38
CA ARG A 827 -5.88 -30.79 -3.56
C ARG A 827 -4.58 -30.30 -2.90
N MET A 828 -4.52 -29.02 -2.56
CA MET A 828 -3.32 -28.43 -1.93
C MET A 828 -3.10 -28.97 -0.52
N LEU A 829 -1.84 -29.02 -0.10
CA LEU A 829 -1.47 -29.30 1.30
C LEU A 829 -1.87 -28.14 2.22
N SER A 830 -1.94 -28.41 3.53
CA SER A 830 -2.21 -27.40 4.55
C SER A 830 -1.20 -26.24 4.45
N PRO A 831 -1.66 -24.98 4.43
CA PRO A 831 -0.76 -23.83 4.42
C PRO A 831 -0.08 -23.66 5.78
N GLU A 832 1.08 -22.98 5.79
CA GLU A 832 2.02 -22.93 6.92
C GLU A 832 1.40 -22.44 8.24
N HIS A 833 0.44 -21.52 8.19
CA HIS A 833 -0.13 -20.88 9.38
C HIS A 833 -1.58 -21.31 9.68
N ALA A 834 -2.13 -22.33 8.99
CA ALA A 834 -3.49 -22.79 9.23
C ALA A 834 -3.58 -23.74 10.44
N PRO A 835 -4.50 -23.49 11.39
CA PRO A 835 -4.94 -24.50 12.35
C PRO A 835 -5.51 -25.74 11.64
N ALA A 836 -5.42 -26.90 12.29
CA ALA A 836 -5.88 -28.17 11.72
C ALA A 836 -7.37 -28.12 11.37
N GLU A 837 -8.17 -27.51 12.24
CA GLU A 837 -9.61 -27.32 12.09
C GLU A 837 -9.94 -26.45 10.86
N MET A 838 -9.12 -25.44 10.61
CA MET A 838 -9.31 -24.58 9.44
C MET A 838 -8.96 -25.30 8.14
N TYR A 839 -7.95 -26.17 8.17
CA TYR A 839 -7.63 -27.01 7.02
C TYR A 839 -8.72 -28.06 6.76
N GLU A 840 -9.39 -28.59 7.79
CA GLU A 840 -10.59 -29.42 7.60
C GLU A 840 -11.72 -28.64 6.91
N VAL A 841 -11.96 -27.37 7.29
CA VAL A 841 -12.91 -26.51 6.58
C VAL A 841 -12.52 -26.36 5.11
N MET A 842 -11.25 -26.10 4.79
CA MET A 842 -10.78 -26.04 3.39
C MET A 842 -11.07 -27.33 2.62
N LYS A 843 -10.78 -28.50 3.21
CA LYS A 843 -11.03 -29.80 2.57
C LYS A 843 -12.51 -30.05 2.30
N THR A 844 -13.40 -29.71 3.24
CA THR A 844 -14.86 -29.84 3.02
C THR A 844 -15.36 -28.89 1.93
N CYS A 845 -14.77 -27.71 1.77
CA CYS A 845 -15.06 -26.80 0.66
C CYS A 845 -14.60 -27.35 -0.69
N TRP A 846 -13.55 -28.19 -0.72
CA TRP A 846 -12.98 -28.77 -1.94
C TRP A 846 -13.49 -30.18 -2.27
N ASP A 847 -14.63 -30.59 -1.72
CA ASP A 847 -15.26 -31.86 -2.10
C ASP A 847 -15.52 -31.86 -3.62
N ALA A 848 -15.23 -32.99 -4.26
CA ALA A 848 -15.44 -33.17 -5.69
C ALA A 848 -16.93 -33.12 -6.05
N ASP A 849 -17.80 -33.55 -5.15
CA ASP A 849 -19.24 -33.46 -5.27
C ASP A 849 -19.74 -32.10 -4.73
N PRO A 850 -20.30 -31.21 -5.58
CA PRO A 850 -20.79 -29.91 -5.14
C PRO A 850 -21.82 -30.00 -4.01
N LEU A 851 -22.66 -31.05 -4.00
CA LEU A 851 -23.73 -31.22 -3.02
C LEU A 851 -23.23 -31.59 -1.62
N LYS A 852 -21.99 -32.07 -1.50
CA LYS A 852 -21.36 -32.38 -0.21
C LYS A 852 -20.65 -31.19 0.41
N ARG A 853 -20.44 -30.12 -0.35
CA ARG A 853 -19.80 -28.91 0.15
C ARG A 853 -20.74 -28.20 1.15
N PRO A 854 -20.20 -27.62 2.23
CA PRO A 854 -21.01 -26.92 3.20
C PRO A 854 -21.60 -25.64 2.59
N THR A 855 -22.82 -25.28 2.96
CA THR A 855 -23.38 -23.96 2.67
C THR A 855 -22.60 -22.87 3.42
N PHE A 856 -22.58 -21.64 2.91
CA PHE A 856 -21.92 -20.53 3.62
C PHE A 856 -22.45 -20.32 5.04
N LYS A 857 -23.74 -20.59 5.30
CA LYS A 857 -24.31 -20.57 6.65
C LYS A 857 -23.63 -21.60 7.58
N GLN A 858 -23.37 -22.80 7.09
CA GLN A 858 -22.64 -23.84 7.83
C GLN A 858 -21.16 -23.47 7.99
N VAL A 859 -20.52 -22.91 6.95
CA VAL A 859 -19.13 -22.42 7.02
C VAL A 859 -18.97 -21.37 8.11
N VAL A 860 -19.88 -20.39 8.19
CA VAL A 860 -19.88 -19.37 9.26
C VAL A 860 -19.91 -20.04 10.63
N GLN A 861 -20.78 -21.04 10.84
CA GLN A 861 -20.87 -21.77 12.11
C GLN A 861 -19.62 -22.58 12.44
N LEU A 862 -18.95 -23.15 11.44
CA LEU A 862 -17.70 -23.89 11.63
C LEU A 862 -16.56 -22.97 12.08
N ILE A 863 -16.44 -21.80 11.45
CA ILE A 863 -15.39 -20.82 11.75
C ILE A 863 -15.67 -20.10 13.06
N GLU A 864 -16.94 -19.82 13.38
CA GLU A 864 -17.33 -19.20 14.65
C GLU A 864 -16.90 -20.01 15.89
N LYS A 865 -16.76 -21.34 15.75
CA LYS A 865 -16.24 -22.21 16.81
C LYS A 865 -14.73 -22.06 17.02
N GLN A 866 -14.01 -21.51 16.05
CA GLN A 866 -12.55 -21.34 16.07
C GLN A 866 -12.12 -19.96 16.62
N ILE A 867 -13.06 -19.02 16.75
CA ILE A 867 -12.78 -17.63 17.14
C ILE A 867 -13.05 -17.41 18.63
N SER A 868 -12.25 -16.56 19.28
CA SER A 868 -12.45 -16.19 20.68
C SER A 868 -13.78 -15.45 20.93
N GLU A 869 -14.37 -15.62 22.12
CA GLU A 869 -15.60 -14.90 22.52
C GLU A 869 -15.41 -13.37 22.48
N SER A 870 -14.20 -12.87 22.74
CA SER A 870 -13.85 -11.45 22.60
C SER A 870 -14.04 -10.93 21.18
N THR A 871 -13.59 -11.66 20.17
CA THR A 871 -13.68 -11.26 18.76
C THR A 871 -15.12 -11.31 18.26
N LYS A 872 -15.94 -12.26 18.75
CA LYS A 872 -17.39 -12.31 18.49
C LYS A 872 -18.10 -11.05 19.02
N HIS A 873 -17.75 -10.61 20.22
CA HIS A 873 -18.31 -9.40 20.82
C HIS A 873 -17.87 -8.11 20.11
N ILE A 874 -16.60 -8.00 19.70
CA ILE A 874 -16.10 -6.86 18.93
C ILE A 874 -16.87 -6.74 17.61
N TYR A 875 -17.00 -7.84 16.88
CA TYR A 875 -17.74 -7.87 15.62
C TYR A 875 -19.23 -7.48 15.81
N SER A 876 -19.87 -8.00 16.87
CA SER A 876 -21.28 -7.68 17.18
C SER A 876 -21.50 -6.22 17.58
N ASN A 877 -20.52 -5.59 18.26
CA ASN A 877 -20.58 -4.17 18.60
C ASN A 877 -20.44 -3.27 17.36
N PHE A 878 -19.61 -3.64 16.39
CA PHE A 878 -19.50 -2.93 15.11
C PHE A 878 -20.78 -3.06 14.27
N ALA A 879 -21.45 -4.23 14.31
CA ALA A 879 -22.73 -4.43 13.64
C ALA A 879 -23.86 -3.52 14.16
N ASN A 880 -23.79 -3.12 15.43
CA ASN A 880 -24.80 -2.27 16.07
C ASN A 880 -24.55 -0.76 15.90
N CYS A 881 -23.42 -0.32 15.32
CA CYS A 881 -23.06 1.11 15.16
C CYS A 881 -23.45 1.72 13.80
N ASN A 882 -24.46 1.16 13.10
CA ASN A 882 -24.91 1.71 11.82
C ASN A 882 -25.88 2.89 12.06
N PRO A 883 -25.66 4.08 11.49
CA PRO A 883 -26.61 5.18 11.56
C PRO A 883 -27.76 4.92 10.58
N ASN A 884 -28.74 4.12 11.02
CA ASN A 884 -30.17 4.20 10.68
C ASN A 884 -30.90 2.94 11.17
N PRO A 885 -31.45 2.94 12.39
CA PRO A 885 -32.59 2.11 12.73
C PRO A 885 -33.86 2.95 12.60
N GLU A 886 -34.34 3.18 11.37
CA GLU A 886 -35.75 3.47 11.17
C GLU A 886 -36.43 2.19 10.69
N ASN A 887 -37.28 1.67 11.58
CA ASN A 887 -38.24 0.57 11.47
C ASN A 887 -38.29 -0.24 10.15
N PRO A 888 -38.16 -1.59 10.20
CA PRO A 888 -38.48 -2.43 9.07
C PRO A 888 -40.00 -2.41 8.87
N VAL A 889 -40.49 -1.62 7.91
CA VAL A 889 -41.78 -1.92 7.31
C VAL A 889 -41.57 -3.18 6.48
N VAL A 890 -42.15 -4.28 6.96
CA VAL A 890 -42.27 -5.54 6.21
C VAL A 890 -43.02 -5.24 4.92
N VAL A 891 -42.30 -5.14 3.80
CA VAL A 891 -42.89 -5.22 2.46
C VAL A 891 -42.73 -6.67 2.02
N ASP A 892 -43.81 -7.41 2.22
CA ASP A 892 -43.97 -8.78 1.77
C ASP A 892 -44.10 -8.79 0.24
N HIS A 893 -43.04 -9.16 -0.47
CA HIS A 893 -43.11 -9.43 -1.91
C HIS A 893 -43.62 -10.86 -2.15
N SER A 894 -44.84 -11.12 -1.68
CA SER A 894 -45.65 -12.24 -2.15
C SER A 894 -47.05 -11.77 -2.49
N VAL A 895 -47.22 -11.15 -3.67
CA VAL A 895 -48.56 -11.03 -4.28
C VAL A 895 -48.49 -11.41 -5.74
N ARG A 896 -48.88 -12.68 -5.93
CA ARG A 896 -49.46 -13.27 -7.13
C ARG A 896 -50.48 -12.32 -7.76
N VAL A 897 -50.19 -11.77 -8.94
CA VAL A 897 -51.16 -10.97 -9.69
C VAL A 897 -51.98 -11.91 -10.57
N ASN A 898 -53.13 -12.34 -10.05
CA ASN A 898 -54.26 -12.77 -10.86
C ASN A 898 -55.23 -11.59 -11.00
N SER A 899 -55.39 -11.16 -12.25
CA SER A 899 -56.59 -10.69 -12.97
C SER A 899 -57.81 -10.16 -12.19
N VAL A 900 -58.27 -8.95 -12.56
CA VAL A 900 -59.63 -8.45 -12.96
C VAL A 900 -59.50 -6.90 -12.92
N GLY A 901 -59.87 -6.05 -13.87
CA GLY A 901 -60.72 -6.11 -15.06
C GLY A 901 -61.53 -4.80 -15.11
N SER A 902 -61.29 -3.95 -16.12
CA SER A 902 -62.17 -2.89 -16.68
C SER A 902 -61.37 -2.13 -17.73
N SER A 903 -61.47 -2.45 -19.03
CA SER A 903 -62.54 -2.08 -19.99
C SER A 903 -62.13 -0.88 -20.85
N ALA A 904 -61.47 -1.16 -21.97
CA ALA A 904 -61.69 -0.47 -23.24
C ALA A 904 -61.32 -1.43 -24.38
N SER A 905 -62.31 -1.70 -25.22
CA SER A 905 -62.36 -2.69 -26.28
C SER A 905 -61.67 -2.25 -27.58
N SER A 906 -61.02 -3.20 -28.25
CA SER A 906 -61.23 -3.51 -29.68
C SER A 906 -60.47 -4.82 -29.98
N THR A 907 -61.09 -6.01 -30.01
CA THR A 907 -61.57 -6.72 -31.24
C THR A 907 -60.54 -6.65 -32.39
N GLN A 908 -60.00 -7.71 -33.00
CA GLN A 908 -60.30 -9.15 -33.11
C GLN A 908 -59.13 -9.80 -33.97
N PRO A 909 -59.14 -11.06 -34.49
CA PRO A 909 -58.27 -12.14 -33.99
C PRO A 909 -57.43 -12.92 -35.05
N LEU A 910 -56.66 -13.90 -34.55
CA LEU A 910 -56.39 -15.27 -35.09
C LEU A 910 -55.96 -15.50 -36.56
N LEU A 911 -54.79 -16.15 -36.72
CA LEU A 911 -54.47 -17.40 -37.48
C LEU A 911 -52.94 -17.47 -37.59
N VAL A 912 -52.16 -18.34 -36.92
CA VAL A 912 -52.11 -19.82 -36.83
C VAL A 912 -51.64 -20.50 -38.13
N HIS A 913 -50.58 -21.31 -37.97
CA HIS A 913 -50.02 -22.36 -38.85
C HIS A 913 -49.27 -21.86 -40.11
N GLU A 914 -48.17 -22.47 -40.57
CA GLU A 914 -47.53 -23.77 -40.32
C GLU A 914 -46.07 -23.73 -40.86
N ASP A 915 -45.26 -24.64 -40.32
CA ASP A 915 -44.19 -25.48 -40.95
C ASP A 915 -43.04 -24.90 -41.78
N ALA A 916 -41.80 -25.13 -41.30
CA ALA A 916 -40.99 -26.32 -41.67
C ALA A 916 -39.74 -26.43 -40.79
#